data_AF-A0A954ZK72-F1
#
_entry.id   AF-A0A954ZK72-F1
#
_cell.length_a   1.000
_cell.length_b   1.000
_cell.length_c   1.000
_cell.angle_alpha   90.00
_cell.angle_beta   90.00
_cell.angle_gamma   90.00
#
_symmetry.space_group_name_H-M   'P 1'
#
loop_
_entity.id
_entity.type
_entity.pdbx_description
1 polymer ?
#
loop_
_entity_poly.entity_id
_entity_poly.type
_entity_poly.pdbx_seq_one_letter_code
_entity_poly.pdbx_strand_id
1 'polypeptide(L)'
;RPRPACLARRSTIDCRDYPPKVSTTTRTSLGQARLQDSVTLMLNSRFLFLLAYSFLLPRLPAAGAYEILSDKPAISRTSSVRVDVVDQDSGAAIPVRVIVTSSSGEHVDGSGQGLYRDGRFFAVGSFQVHVPPGDTLFQIAHGPHYVSVSEKIPVQPQRDMHVRFALRPWFSPADRGWYGGDSHVHAQHDATAAIKTDLRYMALQARANDLNFVTEAGSAVDYTDMDQLDTPTFLLRYAPEIRPGPYVGHLNTPGIQPPLAAEDLSQYTNRPLPAQSLFDVVRQRGGVVIHTHPMTPPHQLHWMGAGELYSDAVMRNCANLVDVDAKHTQQLWFAALNLGNDVGVSSYTDSALGRVNTASPGDRRLYCHSEQFDYVSLVDAMRQGRTMATNGGPVFVFLNVDSAGPGETLDVSSSPVLAHLQVHALHKLREIELFQNGRRIHSFPQSEPHREQLALDHQVLVPAGPRSWLVARVEDEKGNWCLTSPIYLRRLPTDAEDPSLTWSAILEINNAIRFVRLRREFFAHMLVTVRPPVTIQTVELLRNGEPIQTLTPEKGDQIVASEMPVTGIDGEYQMGWVSYPGPQQAHHFQADLPVTASGWYAVRASLSQGQQLVSDACLFEASHPQSHALSIAHLSGRDTQLTLWGYGEEVAVSELLPPFERGEWWYPRNTYWRLQGQFGDQPFHFGWPPEQPVERFRVHASRRE
;
A
#
# COMPACT_ATOMS: atom_id res chain seq x y z
N ARG A 1 46.74 -13.25 1.43
CA ARG A 1 47.35 -12.83 0.14
C ARG A 1 47.31 -14.03 -0.81
N PRO A 2 47.14 -13.86 -2.13
CA PRO A 2 47.32 -12.62 -2.90
C PRO A 2 46.05 -12.12 -3.64
N ARG A 3 46.08 -10.81 -3.97
CA ARG A 3 45.29 -10.16 -5.03
C ARG A 3 45.96 -10.40 -6.39
N PRO A 4 45.26 -10.18 -7.51
CA PRO A 4 45.53 -9.00 -8.38
C PRO A 4 44.23 -8.36 -8.92
N ALA A 5 44.02 -7.04 -8.93
CA ALA A 5 44.58 -5.95 -9.76
C ALA A 5 44.02 -5.86 -11.19
N CYS A 6 43.30 -4.77 -11.51
CA CYS A 6 43.24 -4.08 -12.82
C CYS A 6 42.55 -2.71 -12.60
N LEU A 7 43.28 -1.59 -12.52
CA LEU A 7 43.73 -0.68 -13.59
C LEU A 7 42.60 -0.05 -14.42
N ALA A 8 42.36 1.23 -14.10
CA ALA A 8 41.61 2.18 -14.90
C ALA A 8 42.46 2.71 -16.08
N ARG A 9 41.82 3.00 -17.21
CA ARG A 9 42.20 4.11 -18.10
C ARG A 9 40.97 4.75 -18.74
N ARG A 10 40.92 6.08 -18.61
CA ARG A 10 40.09 7.03 -19.31
C ARG A 10 40.49 7.11 -20.79
N SER A 11 39.53 7.47 -21.64
CA SER A 11 39.76 8.33 -22.80
C SER A 11 38.64 9.36 -22.91
N THR A 12 39.03 10.57 -23.25
CA THR A 12 38.32 11.85 -23.24
C THR A 12 38.27 12.43 -24.67
N ILE A 13 37.53 13.55 -24.84
CA ILE A 13 37.66 14.60 -25.89
C ILE A 13 36.84 14.30 -27.18
N ASP A 14 35.98 15.15 -27.78
CA ASP A 14 35.65 16.58 -27.64
C ASP A 14 34.41 17.01 -28.49
N CYS A 15 33.96 18.25 -28.23
CA CYS A 15 33.65 19.34 -29.19
C CYS A 15 32.22 19.67 -29.71
N ARG A 16 31.76 20.86 -29.25
CA ARG A 16 31.20 22.05 -29.98
C ARG A 16 29.74 22.05 -30.45
N ASP A 17 29.00 23.16 -30.56
CA ASP A 17 29.01 24.56 -30.04
C ASP A 17 27.69 25.27 -30.51
N TYR A 18 27.38 26.45 -29.92
CA TYR A 18 26.53 27.61 -30.35
C TYR A 18 24.98 27.66 -30.11
N PRO A 19 24.37 28.86 -29.93
CA PRO A 19 24.69 30.02 -29.05
C PRO A 19 23.49 30.52 -28.19
N PRO A 20 23.69 31.55 -27.32
CA PRO A 20 22.62 32.28 -26.63
C PRO A 20 22.24 33.60 -27.33
N LYS A 21 21.01 34.08 -27.08
CA LYS A 21 20.57 35.47 -27.34
C LYS A 21 20.01 36.12 -26.06
N VAL A 22 20.12 37.44 -26.05
CA VAL A 22 20.31 38.34 -24.89
C VAL A 22 19.10 39.28 -24.68
N SER A 23 18.86 39.58 -23.40
CA SER A 23 18.28 40.79 -22.76
C SER A 23 16.88 41.30 -23.09
N THR A 24 16.13 41.68 -22.05
CA THR A 24 16.02 43.10 -21.63
C THR A 24 15.31 43.26 -20.27
N THR A 25 15.89 44.16 -19.46
CA THR A 25 15.44 44.73 -18.18
C THR A 25 14.36 45.79 -18.36
N THR A 26 13.44 45.93 -17.40
CA THR A 26 13.05 47.24 -16.83
C THR A 26 12.33 47.13 -15.47
N ARG A 27 12.76 47.98 -14.52
CA ARG A 27 12.15 48.31 -13.21
C ARG A 27 10.97 49.28 -13.38
N THR A 28 10.03 49.28 -12.42
CA THR A 28 9.45 50.42 -11.63
C THR A 28 8.09 49.95 -11.06
N SER A 29 7.86 49.83 -9.75
CA SER A 29 7.69 50.79 -8.65
C SER A 29 6.23 51.19 -8.37
N LEU A 30 5.86 51.05 -7.09
CA LEU A 30 4.90 51.86 -6.30
C LEU A 30 3.39 51.69 -6.51
N GLY A 31 2.69 51.51 -5.39
CA GLY A 31 1.24 51.66 -5.30
C GLY A 31 0.60 51.07 -4.04
N GLN A 32 1.05 51.47 -2.85
CA GLN A 32 0.26 51.29 -1.62
C GLN A 32 -0.93 52.26 -1.63
N ALA A 33 -2.13 51.76 -1.36
CA ALA A 33 -3.25 52.58 -0.91
C ALA A 33 -3.90 51.93 0.31
N ARG A 34 -3.82 52.64 1.45
CA ARG A 34 -4.56 52.40 2.69
C ARG A 34 -5.94 53.05 2.57
N LEU A 35 -6.95 52.41 3.16
CA LEU A 35 -8.18 52.98 3.74
C LEU A 35 -8.54 51.97 4.84
N GLN A 36 -8.21 52.19 6.12
CA GLN A 36 -8.92 53.06 7.07
C GLN A 36 -10.43 53.10 6.81
N ASP A 37 -11.17 52.32 7.59
CA ASP A 37 -12.35 52.85 8.25
C ASP A 37 -12.63 52.14 9.58
N SER A 38 -12.84 52.98 10.58
CA SER A 38 -13.12 52.65 11.97
C SER A 38 -14.63 52.52 12.14
N VAL A 39 -15.10 51.45 12.78
CA VAL A 39 -16.44 51.42 13.38
C VAL A 39 -16.33 50.98 14.83
N THR A 40 -16.63 51.91 15.72
CA THR A 40 -16.84 51.70 17.16
C THR A 40 -18.35 51.58 17.40
N LEU A 41 -18.81 50.48 18.00
CA LEU A 41 -20.02 50.41 18.86
C LEU A 41 -20.02 49.02 19.53
N MET A 42 -19.55 48.92 20.78
CA MET A 42 -20.32 48.90 22.04
C MET A 42 -21.18 47.63 22.29
N LEU A 43 -20.87 47.02 23.45
CA LEU A 43 -21.69 46.17 24.35
C LEU A 43 -21.82 44.68 24.01
N ASN A 44 -21.09 43.83 24.76
CA ASN A 44 -21.72 43.09 25.85
C ASN A 44 -20.70 42.42 26.78
N SER A 45 -20.79 42.83 28.04
CA SER A 45 -20.09 42.31 29.21
C SER A 45 -20.58 40.90 29.56
N ARG A 46 -19.74 39.89 29.35
CA ARG A 46 -19.77 38.57 30.04
C ARG A 46 -18.59 37.69 29.57
N PHE A 47 -17.35 38.03 29.93
CA PHE A 47 -16.22 37.08 29.96
C PHE A 47 -15.07 37.78 30.70
N LEU A 48 -15.00 37.58 32.01
CA LEU A 48 -13.93 38.13 32.85
C LEU A 48 -13.64 37.13 33.97
N PHE A 49 -13.08 35.98 33.59
CA PHE A 49 -12.35 35.06 34.47
C PHE A 49 -11.51 34.13 33.58
N LEU A 50 -10.32 34.59 33.18
CA LEU A 50 -9.14 33.81 32.75
C LEU A 50 -8.13 34.76 32.08
N LEU A 51 -7.46 35.60 32.87
CA LEU A 51 -6.30 36.37 32.39
C LEU A 51 -5.46 36.83 33.58
N ALA A 52 -4.82 35.87 34.26
CA ALA A 52 -3.70 36.13 35.16
C ALA A 52 -2.91 34.85 35.50
N TYR A 53 -2.57 34.02 34.50
CA TYR A 53 -1.49 33.02 34.62
C TYR A 53 -0.84 32.88 33.24
N SER A 54 -0.17 33.95 32.81
CA SER A 54 0.61 33.96 31.57
C SER A 54 1.83 34.87 31.76
N PHE A 55 2.58 34.63 32.83
CA PHE A 55 3.91 35.20 32.98
C PHE A 55 4.85 34.11 33.48
N LEU A 56 5.93 33.90 32.71
CA LEU A 56 6.96 32.87 32.79
C LEU A 56 6.66 31.49 32.15
N LEU A 57 6.34 31.52 30.86
CA LEU A 57 6.94 30.54 29.93
C LEU A 57 7.87 31.34 29.00
N PRO A 58 9.12 30.90 28.78
CA PRO A 58 9.97 31.57 27.80
C PRO A 58 9.30 31.40 26.43
N ARG A 59 8.79 32.49 25.87
CA ARG A 59 8.41 32.54 24.45
C ARG A 59 9.68 32.28 23.66
N LEU A 60 9.79 31.10 23.06
CA LEU A 60 10.82 30.80 22.08
C LEU A 60 10.77 31.89 20.99
N PRO A 61 11.90 32.51 20.65
CA PRO A 61 11.94 33.58 19.67
C PRO A 61 11.55 33.06 18.28
N ALA A 62 10.87 33.90 17.51
CA ALA A 62 10.43 33.63 16.13
C ALA A 62 11.58 33.65 15.11
N ALA A 63 12.76 33.09 15.43
CA ALA A 63 13.91 33.07 14.52
C ALA A 63 14.76 31.80 14.73
N GLY A 64 14.58 30.82 13.82
CA GLY A 64 15.32 29.56 13.74
C GLY A 64 14.51 28.36 14.24
N ALA A 65 14.52 27.24 13.48
CA ALA A 65 13.96 25.96 13.93
C ALA A 65 14.79 25.28 15.04
N TYR A 66 15.86 25.94 15.49
CA TYR A 66 16.79 25.44 16.50
C TYR A 66 17.40 26.56 17.36
N GLU A 67 17.89 26.18 18.53
CA GLU A 67 18.60 27.01 19.50
C GLU A 67 19.93 26.34 19.88
N ILE A 68 21.04 27.09 19.89
CA ILE A 68 22.31 26.60 20.43
C ILE A 68 22.33 26.87 21.94
N LEU A 69 22.15 25.83 22.74
CA LEU A 69 22.11 25.90 24.20
C LEU A 69 23.50 26.05 24.83
N SER A 70 24.52 25.41 24.23
CA SER A 70 25.90 25.61 24.63
C SER A 70 26.86 25.26 23.49
N ASP A 71 28.04 25.88 23.50
CA ASP A 71 29.10 25.61 22.55
C ASP A 71 30.46 25.79 23.24
N LYS A 72 31.11 24.68 23.58
CA LYS A 72 32.32 24.64 24.43
C LYS A 72 33.52 24.06 23.68
N PRO A 73 34.76 24.46 23.99
CA PRO A 73 35.94 23.79 23.46
C PRO A 73 36.02 22.31 23.90
N ALA A 74 36.44 21.43 23.00
CA ALA A 74 36.60 19.99 23.21
C ALA A 74 38.04 19.54 22.88
N ILE A 75 38.53 18.45 23.48
CA ILE A 75 39.89 17.93 23.27
C ILE A 75 39.86 16.75 22.27
N SER A 76 39.06 16.87 21.19
CA SER A 76 38.91 15.84 20.16
C SER A 76 39.29 16.38 18.77
N ARG A 77 39.59 15.48 17.82
CA ARG A 77 39.79 15.82 16.40
C ARG A 77 38.47 15.99 15.64
N THR A 78 37.40 15.39 16.14
CA THR A 78 36.02 15.58 15.67
C THR A 78 35.28 16.44 16.68
N SER A 79 34.28 17.18 16.21
CA SER A 79 33.39 17.94 17.08
C SER A 79 32.19 17.08 17.45
N SER A 80 31.72 17.21 18.69
CA SER A 80 30.54 16.52 19.19
C SER A 80 29.34 17.45 19.14
N VAL A 81 28.21 16.96 18.62
CA VAL A 81 26.95 17.70 18.63
C VAL A 81 25.91 16.85 19.37
N ARG A 82 25.52 17.30 20.56
CA ARG A 82 24.37 16.80 21.28
C ARG A 82 23.13 17.54 20.80
N VAL A 83 22.09 16.79 20.46
CA VAL A 83 20.82 17.33 19.99
C VAL A 83 19.71 16.88 20.92
N ASP A 84 18.89 17.84 21.37
CA ASP A 84 17.59 17.57 21.98
C ASP A 84 16.48 18.02 21.00
N VAL A 85 15.39 17.26 20.92
CA VAL A 85 14.23 17.59 20.08
C VAL A 85 12.97 17.56 20.92
N VAL A 86 12.21 18.65 20.85
CA VAL A 86 10.99 18.84 21.63
C VAL A 86 9.80 19.18 20.74
N ASP A 87 8.60 18.83 21.20
CA ASP A 87 7.37 19.42 20.70
C ASP A 87 7.34 20.92 21.04
N GLN A 88 7.02 21.76 20.06
CA GLN A 88 7.08 23.21 20.20
C GLN A 88 6.06 23.76 21.21
N ASP A 89 4.89 23.14 21.33
CA ASP A 89 3.77 23.67 22.11
C ASP A 89 3.86 23.26 23.60
N SER A 90 4.18 22.00 23.86
CA SER A 90 4.30 21.40 25.20
C SER A 90 5.71 21.47 25.77
N GLY A 91 6.74 21.57 24.92
CA GLY A 91 8.14 21.47 25.32
C GLY A 91 8.60 20.05 25.71
N ALA A 92 7.74 19.03 25.56
CA ALA A 92 8.08 17.65 25.86
C ALA A 92 9.07 17.08 24.84
N ALA A 93 9.97 16.21 25.28
CA ALA A 93 10.85 15.48 24.37
C ALA A 93 10.02 14.50 23.51
N ILE A 94 10.25 14.50 22.20
CA ILE A 94 9.49 13.69 21.24
C ILE A 94 10.39 12.71 20.48
N PRO A 95 9.96 11.45 20.26
CA PRO A 95 10.69 10.52 19.39
C PRO A 95 10.87 11.08 17.98
N VAL A 96 12.00 10.84 17.32
CA VAL A 96 12.26 11.44 16.00
C VAL A 96 12.94 10.49 15.03
N ARG A 97 12.59 10.66 13.75
CA ARG A 97 13.34 10.16 12.60
C ARG A 97 14.36 11.22 12.20
N VAL A 98 15.62 10.81 12.07
CA VAL A 98 16.75 11.74 11.89
C VAL A 98 17.62 11.29 10.73
N ILE A 99 18.05 12.22 9.88
CA ILE A 99 19.18 12.06 8.96
C ILE A 99 20.18 13.17 9.30
N VAL A 100 21.43 12.78 9.56
CA VAL A 100 22.55 13.72 9.75
C VAL A 100 23.54 13.53 8.62
N THR A 101 23.80 14.58 7.85
CA THR A 101 24.80 14.60 6.78
C THR A 101 25.91 15.57 7.14
N SER A 102 27.11 15.04 7.36
CA SER A 102 28.28 15.82 7.75
C SER A 102 28.83 16.68 6.61
N SER A 103 29.81 17.54 6.92
CA SER A 103 30.47 18.40 5.94
C SER A 103 31.25 17.63 4.85
N SER A 104 31.57 16.35 5.08
CA SER A 104 32.15 15.46 4.07
C SER A 104 31.12 14.87 3.10
N GLY A 105 29.82 15.06 3.37
CA GLY A 105 28.72 14.43 2.64
C GLY A 105 28.35 13.04 3.14
N GLU A 106 29.00 12.54 4.20
CA GLU A 106 28.70 11.23 4.79
C GLU A 106 27.56 11.31 5.81
N HIS A 107 26.70 10.28 5.83
CA HIS A 107 25.67 10.11 6.84
C HIS A 107 26.25 9.59 8.16
N VAL A 108 25.73 10.07 9.29
CA VAL A 108 26.25 9.78 10.63
C VAL A 108 25.17 9.13 11.50
N ASP A 109 25.52 8.02 12.15
CA ASP A 109 24.62 7.30 13.07
C ASP A 109 24.65 7.92 14.46
N GLY A 110 23.51 8.43 14.92
CA GLY A 110 23.29 8.90 16.29
C GLY A 110 22.56 7.90 17.19
N SER A 111 22.17 6.74 16.68
CA SER A 111 21.38 5.71 17.40
C SER A 111 22.23 4.55 17.92
N GLY A 112 23.35 4.23 17.25
CA GLY A 112 24.15 3.04 17.52
C GLY A 112 23.53 1.73 16.99
N GLN A 113 22.40 1.82 16.30
CA GLN A 113 21.69 0.69 15.70
C GLN A 113 22.10 0.43 14.24
N GLY A 114 22.82 1.36 13.61
CA GLY A 114 23.12 1.36 12.18
C GLY A 114 22.24 2.35 11.39
N LEU A 115 22.64 2.59 10.15
CA LEU A 115 21.95 3.50 9.22
C LEU A 115 21.21 2.71 8.14
N TYR A 116 19.97 3.12 7.85
CA TYR A 116 19.28 2.67 6.64
C TYR A 116 19.92 3.29 5.39
N ARG A 117 19.50 2.83 4.21
CA ARG A 117 20.08 3.21 2.91
C ARG A 117 20.09 4.73 2.66
N ASP A 118 19.07 5.41 3.15
CA ASP A 118 18.88 6.87 3.02
C ASP A 118 19.58 7.67 4.14
N GLY A 119 20.34 6.99 5.01
CA GLY A 119 21.06 7.62 6.13
C GLY A 119 20.19 7.89 7.36
N ARG A 120 18.92 7.43 7.40
CA ARG A 120 18.07 7.68 8.56
C ARG A 120 18.45 6.80 9.75
N PHE A 121 18.15 7.29 10.96
CA PHE A 121 18.10 6.56 12.22
C PHE A 121 16.99 7.15 13.11
N PHE A 122 16.76 6.55 14.28
CA PHE A 122 15.70 6.97 15.20
C PHE A 122 16.22 7.23 16.61
N ALA A 123 15.64 8.21 17.30
CA ALA A 123 16.05 8.64 18.63
C ALA A 123 14.88 9.00 19.53
N VAL A 124 15.04 8.82 20.84
CA VAL A 124 14.05 9.16 21.88
C VAL A 124 14.20 10.63 22.29
N GLY A 125 13.96 11.56 21.35
CA GLY A 125 14.02 13.01 21.60
C GLY A 125 15.39 13.58 21.95
N SER A 126 16.45 12.78 21.99
CA SER A 126 17.82 13.27 22.05
C SER A 126 18.80 12.27 21.43
N PHE A 127 19.89 12.79 20.87
CA PHE A 127 20.97 11.98 20.30
C PHE A 127 22.29 12.76 20.31
N GLN A 128 23.40 12.06 20.05
CA GLN A 128 24.72 12.66 19.95
C GLN A 128 25.45 12.13 18.72
N VAL A 129 26.08 13.02 17.95
CA VAL A 129 26.87 12.67 16.77
C VAL A 129 28.27 13.28 16.85
N HIS A 130 29.22 12.63 16.20
CA HIS A 130 30.56 13.15 16.02
C HIS A 130 30.77 13.46 14.54
N VAL A 131 31.12 14.71 14.24
CA VAL A 131 31.22 15.22 12.86
C VAL A 131 32.54 15.94 12.63
N PRO A 132 33.08 15.91 11.40
CA PRO A 132 34.16 16.81 11.01
C PRO A 132 33.72 18.28 11.09
N PRO A 133 34.67 19.23 11.20
CA PRO A 133 34.36 20.65 11.12
C PRO A 133 33.69 21.00 9.77
N GLY A 134 32.76 21.95 9.80
CA GLY A 134 32.02 22.45 8.63
C GLY A 134 30.51 22.34 8.77
N ASP A 135 29.79 22.63 7.69
CA ASP A 135 28.33 22.61 7.67
C ASP A 135 27.81 21.18 7.79
N THR A 136 27.07 20.91 8.86
CA THR A 136 26.36 19.65 9.07
C THR A 136 24.87 19.86 8.86
N LEU A 137 24.26 19.10 7.96
CA LEU A 137 22.82 19.12 7.69
C LEU A 137 22.10 18.16 8.64
N PHE A 138 21.11 18.68 9.37
CA PHE A 138 20.19 17.92 10.21
C PHE A 138 18.80 17.93 9.57
N GLN A 139 18.28 16.75 9.24
CA GLN A 139 16.89 16.56 8.81
C GLN A 139 16.16 15.77 9.90
N ILE A 140 15.17 16.38 10.54
CA ILE A 140 14.49 15.80 11.71
C ILE A 140 12.98 15.88 11.48
N ALA A 141 12.29 14.76 11.73
CA ALA A 141 10.85 14.64 11.57
C ALA A 141 10.20 13.84 12.70
N HIS A 142 8.94 14.15 13.00
CA HIS A 142 8.05 13.40 13.87
C HIS A 142 6.72 13.16 13.13
N GLY A 143 6.65 12.10 12.34
CA GLY A 143 5.47 11.76 11.54
C GLY A 143 4.94 12.88 10.61
N PRO A 144 3.72 12.72 10.08
CA PRO A 144 3.08 13.67 9.16
C PRO A 144 2.28 14.76 9.86
N HIS A 145 2.13 14.73 11.19
CA HIS A 145 1.33 15.73 11.94
C HIS A 145 2.19 16.93 12.40
N TYR A 146 3.50 16.87 12.16
CA TYR A 146 4.47 17.91 12.48
C TYR A 146 5.17 18.43 11.23
N VAL A 147 5.62 19.69 11.30
CA VAL A 147 6.49 20.28 10.28
C VAL A 147 7.91 19.77 10.49
N SER A 148 8.46 19.05 9.51
CA SER A 148 9.86 18.60 9.54
C SER A 148 10.84 19.76 9.39
N VAL A 149 12.03 19.60 9.97
CA VAL A 149 13.11 20.60 9.91
C VAL A 149 14.27 20.08 9.09
N SER A 150 14.92 20.97 8.34
CA SER A 150 16.10 20.66 7.52
C SER A 150 17.08 21.83 7.60
N GLU A 151 17.97 21.78 8.59
CA GLU A 151 18.83 22.92 8.97
C GLU A 151 20.31 22.57 8.82
N LYS A 152 21.08 23.51 8.27
CA LYS A 152 22.54 23.42 8.23
C LYS A 152 23.13 24.16 9.42
N ILE A 153 23.87 23.43 10.26
CA ILE A 153 24.54 24.00 11.42
C ILE A 153 26.06 24.03 11.14
N PRO A 154 26.71 25.20 11.23
CA PRO A 154 28.15 25.31 11.09
C PRO A 154 28.84 24.78 12.34
N VAL A 155 29.54 23.64 12.23
CA VAL A 155 30.27 23.03 13.34
C VAL A 155 31.74 23.44 13.27
N GLN A 156 32.19 24.24 14.24
CA GLN A 156 33.58 24.64 14.34
C GLN A 156 34.47 23.47 14.81
N PRO A 157 35.78 23.47 14.53
CA PRO A 157 36.67 22.41 14.98
C PRO A 157 36.80 22.37 16.50
N GLN A 158 36.90 21.15 17.05
CA GLN A 158 37.16 20.90 18.46
C GLN A 158 36.11 21.53 19.37
N ARG A 159 34.83 21.31 19.05
CA ARG A 159 33.69 21.82 19.82
C ARG A 159 32.81 20.71 20.35
N ASP A 160 32.25 20.96 21.53
CA ASP A 160 31.11 20.26 22.09
C ASP A 160 29.91 21.21 22.04
N MET A 161 29.04 21.00 21.05
CA MET A 161 27.83 21.79 20.82
C MET A 161 26.62 21.07 21.41
N HIS A 162 25.72 21.84 22.02
CA HIS A 162 24.39 21.38 22.44
C HIS A 162 23.34 22.21 21.72
N VAL A 163 22.55 21.56 20.88
CA VAL A 163 21.53 22.17 20.05
C VAL A 163 20.17 21.62 20.44
N ARG A 164 19.15 22.48 20.48
CA ARG A 164 17.75 22.08 20.62
C ARG A 164 17.00 22.39 19.34
N PHE A 165 16.23 21.44 18.84
CA PHE A 165 15.20 21.67 17.82
C PHE A 165 13.82 21.65 18.47
N ALA A 166 12.91 22.47 17.96
CA ALA A 166 11.50 22.44 18.32
C ALA A 166 10.68 22.11 17.06
N LEU A 167 9.98 20.98 17.06
CA LEU A 167 9.10 20.61 15.96
C LEU A 167 7.69 21.15 16.21
N ARG A 168 7.12 21.79 15.19
CA ARG A 168 5.81 22.42 15.27
C ARG A 168 4.71 21.43 14.86
N PRO A 169 3.72 21.13 15.72
CA PRO A 169 2.50 20.46 15.25
C PRO A 169 1.73 21.36 14.29
N TRP A 170 1.10 20.79 13.26
CA TRP A 170 0.29 21.57 12.30
C TRP A 170 -1.14 21.03 12.12
N PHE A 171 -1.34 19.72 12.22
CA PHE A 171 -2.66 19.10 12.15
C PHE A 171 -2.64 17.69 12.74
N SER A 172 -3.59 17.42 13.65
CA SER A 172 -3.79 16.11 14.28
C SER A 172 -5.14 15.52 13.85
N PRO A 173 -5.16 14.45 13.04
CA PRO A 173 -6.38 13.69 12.78
C PRO A 173 -6.97 13.05 14.05
N ALA A 174 -6.14 12.74 15.05
CA ALA A 174 -6.57 12.11 16.30
C ALA A 174 -7.54 13.00 17.11
N ASP A 175 -7.42 14.33 16.99
CA ASP A 175 -8.35 15.30 17.59
C ASP A 175 -9.78 15.17 17.03
N ARG A 176 -9.92 14.46 15.91
CA ARG A 176 -11.18 14.15 15.23
C ARG A 176 -11.51 12.64 15.28
N GLY A 177 -10.90 11.89 16.19
CA GLY A 177 -11.11 10.45 16.34
C GLY A 177 -10.45 9.59 15.27
N TRP A 178 -9.55 10.14 14.44
CA TRP A 178 -8.81 9.37 13.43
C TRP A 178 -7.43 8.98 13.93
N TYR A 179 -7.25 7.70 14.25
CA TYR A 179 -5.99 7.18 14.77
C TYR A 179 -5.20 6.45 13.68
N GLY A 180 -3.97 6.87 13.45
CA GLY A 180 -3.08 6.36 12.41
C GLY A 180 -2.26 5.17 12.86
N GLY A 181 -2.08 4.15 12.01
CA GLY A 181 -1.23 3.02 12.31
C GLY A 181 -0.77 2.25 11.09
N ASP A 182 0.17 1.33 11.33
CA ASP A 182 0.78 0.47 10.32
C ASP A 182 0.60 -0.99 10.74
N SER A 183 -0.20 -1.73 9.98
CA SER A 183 -0.65 -3.09 10.35
C SER A 183 0.17 -4.21 9.70
N HIS A 184 1.38 -3.90 9.21
CA HIS A 184 2.24 -4.88 8.55
C HIS A 184 3.71 -4.50 8.68
N VAL A 185 4.31 -4.78 9.84
CA VAL A 185 5.72 -4.49 10.10
C VAL A 185 6.40 -5.73 10.68
N HIS A 186 7.56 -6.07 10.15
CA HIS A 186 8.39 -7.16 10.65
C HIS A 186 9.59 -6.59 11.42
N ALA A 187 9.58 -6.76 12.74
CA ALA A 187 10.69 -6.33 13.59
C ALA A 187 12.02 -6.97 13.17
N GLN A 188 12.02 -8.27 12.89
CA GLN A 188 13.18 -9.01 12.37
C GLN A 188 12.71 -10.15 11.45
N HIS A 189 12.53 -9.81 10.17
CA HIS A 189 12.08 -10.75 9.13
C HIS A 189 13.14 -11.79 8.74
N ASP A 190 14.40 -11.35 8.61
CA ASP A 190 15.48 -12.18 8.05
C ASP A 190 16.34 -12.82 9.16
N ALA A 191 17.00 -13.93 8.84
CA ALA A 191 17.90 -14.63 9.77
C ALA A 191 19.10 -13.78 10.21
N THR A 192 19.47 -12.77 9.43
CA THR A 192 20.49 -11.78 9.77
C THR A 192 19.91 -10.38 9.62
N ALA A 193 20.35 -9.47 10.49
CA ALA A 193 19.91 -8.08 10.48
C ALA A 193 21.13 -7.16 10.33
N ALA A 194 21.09 -6.27 9.33
CA ALA A 194 22.11 -5.23 9.15
C ALA A 194 21.85 -4.03 10.07
N ILE A 195 20.58 -3.78 10.38
CA ILE A 195 20.15 -2.84 11.40
C ILE A 195 19.84 -3.63 12.67
N LYS A 196 20.37 -3.18 13.81
CA LYS A 196 20.02 -3.76 15.11
C LYS A 196 18.60 -3.34 15.46
N THR A 197 17.71 -4.31 15.61
CA THR A 197 16.28 -4.08 15.76
C THR A 197 15.66 -5.11 16.68
N ASP A 198 14.63 -4.71 17.42
CA ASP A 198 13.80 -5.50 18.31
C ASP A 198 12.43 -4.82 18.45
N LEU A 199 11.52 -5.35 19.28
CA LEU A 199 10.22 -4.74 19.51
C LEU A 199 10.32 -3.32 20.11
N ARG A 200 11.33 -3.03 20.93
CA ARG A 200 11.54 -1.71 21.53
C ARG A 200 11.93 -0.68 20.48
N TYR A 201 12.81 -1.06 19.56
CA TYR A 201 13.23 -0.21 18.46
C TYR A 201 12.11 -0.05 17.42
N MET A 202 11.32 -1.08 17.16
CA MET A 202 10.09 -0.97 16.36
C MET A 202 9.09 0.03 16.99
N ALA A 203 8.82 -0.08 18.29
CA ALA A 203 7.96 0.87 19.01
C ALA A 203 8.52 2.30 18.99
N LEU A 204 9.85 2.47 19.07
CA LEU A 204 10.50 3.77 18.88
C LEU A 204 10.26 4.32 17.46
N GLN A 205 10.48 3.50 16.43
CA GLN A 205 10.27 3.88 15.04
C GLN A 205 8.82 4.27 14.77
N ALA A 206 7.86 3.51 15.26
CA ALA A 206 6.44 3.80 15.12
C ALA A 206 6.07 5.15 15.77
N ARG A 207 6.49 5.38 17.02
CA ARG A 207 6.25 6.65 17.72
C ARG A 207 6.99 7.83 17.08
N ALA A 208 8.18 7.62 16.55
CA ALA A 208 8.92 8.65 15.81
C ALA A 208 8.27 9.01 14.45
N ASN A 209 7.43 8.13 13.92
CA ASN A 209 6.60 8.40 12.75
C ASN A 209 5.17 8.81 13.13
N ASP A 210 4.92 9.12 14.40
CA ASP A 210 3.63 9.54 14.95
C ASP A 210 2.50 8.56 14.60
N LEU A 211 2.74 7.28 14.87
CA LEU A 211 1.71 6.24 14.81
C LEU A 211 1.05 6.10 16.17
N ASN A 212 -0.28 5.93 16.17
CA ASN A 212 -1.07 5.55 17.34
C ASN A 212 -1.10 4.04 17.55
N PHE A 213 -0.88 3.24 16.50
CA PHE A 213 -0.69 1.81 16.67
C PHE A 213 0.23 1.22 15.60
N VAL A 214 0.83 0.08 15.90
CA VAL A 214 1.57 -0.73 14.94
C VAL A 214 1.37 -2.21 15.24
N THR A 215 1.35 -3.04 14.20
CA THR A 215 1.33 -4.50 14.39
C THR A 215 2.61 -5.17 13.92
N GLU A 216 3.08 -6.13 14.71
CA GLU A 216 4.17 -7.02 14.39
C GLU A 216 3.63 -8.24 13.62
N ALA A 217 4.23 -8.51 12.47
CA ALA A 217 3.71 -9.39 11.43
C ALA A 217 4.25 -10.85 11.45
N GLY A 218 4.80 -11.32 12.57
CA GLY A 218 5.27 -12.70 12.72
C GLY A 218 6.79 -12.87 12.75
N SER A 219 7.56 -11.91 13.25
CA SER A 219 9.03 -12.02 13.27
C SER A 219 9.56 -13.02 14.30
N ALA A 220 10.83 -13.42 14.12
CA ALA A 220 11.58 -14.22 15.10
C ALA A 220 12.13 -13.36 16.25
N VAL A 221 11.23 -12.78 17.06
CA VAL A 221 11.57 -11.92 18.21
C VAL A 221 10.89 -12.41 19.50
N ASP A 222 11.29 -11.87 20.65
CA ASP A 222 10.67 -12.14 21.94
C ASP A 222 9.44 -11.24 22.18
N TYR A 223 8.27 -11.86 22.40
CA TYR A 223 7.00 -11.17 22.62
C TYR A 223 6.61 -11.03 24.11
N THR A 224 7.41 -11.55 25.05
CA THR A 224 7.04 -11.70 26.46
C THR A 224 6.53 -10.41 27.11
N ASP A 225 7.11 -9.27 26.75
CA ASP A 225 6.79 -7.95 27.33
C ASP A 225 6.25 -6.95 26.30
N MET A 226 5.65 -7.43 25.20
CA MET A 226 5.18 -6.56 24.11
C MET A 226 4.23 -5.46 24.60
N ASP A 227 3.26 -5.81 25.45
CA ASP A 227 2.26 -4.86 25.97
C ASP A 227 2.88 -3.79 26.90
N GLN A 228 4.07 -4.01 27.44
CA GLN A 228 4.78 -3.00 28.25
C GLN A 228 5.38 -1.87 27.39
N LEU A 229 5.33 -2.01 26.05
CA LEU A 229 5.79 -1.00 25.11
C LEU A 229 4.69 0.00 24.71
N ASP A 230 3.46 -0.24 25.16
CA ASP A 230 2.34 0.68 24.99
C ASP A 230 2.58 2.00 25.75
N THR A 231 1.96 3.06 25.25
CA THR A 231 1.80 4.34 25.96
C THR A 231 0.33 4.75 25.91
N PRO A 232 -0.11 5.78 26.65
CA PRO A 232 -1.48 6.28 26.56
C PRO A 232 -1.93 6.72 25.15
N THR A 233 -0.99 6.89 24.21
CA THR A 233 -1.24 7.35 22.84
C THR A 233 -0.68 6.41 21.76
N PHE A 234 -0.15 5.24 22.16
CA PHE A 234 0.49 4.28 21.26
C PHE A 234 0.26 2.82 21.69
N LEU A 235 -0.10 1.95 20.74
CA LEU A 235 -0.31 0.53 20.96
C LEU A 235 0.60 -0.32 20.04
N LEU A 236 1.27 -1.33 20.60
CA LEU A 236 2.00 -2.36 19.83
C LEU A 236 1.27 -3.70 19.96
N ARG A 237 0.88 -4.31 18.84
CA ARG A 237 0.16 -5.59 18.86
C ARG A 237 0.81 -6.62 17.95
N TYR A 238 0.54 -7.89 18.20
CA TYR A 238 0.94 -8.98 17.32
C TYR A 238 -0.22 -9.33 16.39
N ALA A 239 0.04 -9.36 15.08
CA ALA A 239 -0.92 -9.73 14.04
C ALA A 239 -0.14 -10.33 12.85
N PRO A 240 0.04 -11.66 12.81
CA PRO A 240 0.92 -12.28 11.84
C PRO A 240 0.38 -12.16 10.41
N GLU A 241 1.31 -12.03 9.47
CA GLU A 241 1.03 -12.21 8.05
C GLU A 241 0.80 -13.70 7.78
N ILE A 242 -0.40 -14.04 7.29
CA ILE A 242 -0.77 -15.38 6.90
C ILE A 242 -0.51 -15.56 5.40
N ARG A 243 0.09 -16.70 5.05
CA ARG A 243 0.42 -17.09 3.68
C ARG A 243 -0.42 -18.33 3.33
N PRO A 244 -1.67 -18.13 2.86
CA PRO A 244 -2.60 -19.24 2.64
C PRO A 244 -2.24 -20.13 1.46
N GLY A 245 -1.58 -19.59 0.42
CA GLY A 245 -1.16 -20.40 -0.71
C GLY A 245 -0.70 -19.57 -1.91
N PRO A 246 -0.07 -20.23 -2.90
CA PRO A 246 0.20 -19.63 -4.19
C PRO A 246 -1.10 -19.15 -4.85
N TYR A 247 -1.05 -18.00 -5.52
CA TYR A 247 -2.20 -17.32 -6.17
C TYR A 247 -3.31 -16.80 -5.26
N VAL A 248 -3.18 -16.98 -3.95
CA VAL A 248 -4.12 -16.40 -2.98
C VAL A 248 -3.70 -15.00 -2.59
N GLY A 249 -2.38 -14.79 -2.42
CA GLY A 249 -1.77 -13.61 -1.82
C GLY A 249 -1.64 -13.73 -0.31
N HIS A 250 -0.95 -12.77 0.31
CA HIS A 250 -0.84 -12.73 1.77
C HIS A 250 -2.05 -12.05 2.40
N LEU A 251 -2.32 -12.37 3.67
CA LEU A 251 -3.40 -11.81 4.45
C LEU A 251 -2.89 -11.36 5.82
N ASN A 252 -3.15 -10.10 6.19
CA ASN A 252 -2.97 -9.65 7.58
C ASN A 252 -4.27 -9.81 8.36
N THR A 253 -4.13 -10.18 9.64
CA THR A 253 -5.26 -10.55 10.49
C THR A 253 -5.31 -9.85 11.86
N PRO A 254 -5.34 -8.50 11.92
CA PRO A 254 -5.38 -7.79 13.20
C PRO A 254 -6.65 -8.11 14.01
N GLY A 255 -6.52 -8.04 15.33
CA GLY A 255 -7.61 -8.28 16.28
C GLY A 255 -7.77 -9.74 16.75
N ILE A 256 -7.03 -10.70 16.21
CA ILE A 256 -7.11 -12.10 16.66
C ILE A 256 -6.16 -12.36 17.83
N GLN A 257 -6.71 -12.64 19.01
CA GLN A 257 -5.93 -13.03 20.19
C GLN A 257 -6.56 -14.23 20.94
N PRO A 258 -5.81 -15.33 21.18
CA PRO A 258 -4.49 -15.61 20.63
C PRO A 258 -4.55 -15.84 19.10
N PRO A 259 -3.45 -15.61 18.36
CA PRO A 259 -3.33 -15.90 16.94
C PRO A 259 -3.70 -17.34 16.58
N LEU A 260 -4.03 -17.59 15.31
CA LEU A 260 -4.25 -18.94 14.82
C LEU A 260 -2.94 -19.76 14.94
N ALA A 261 -3.00 -20.91 15.61
CA ALA A 261 -1.89 -21.84 15.65
C ALA A 261 -1.63 -22.40 14.25
N ALA A 262 -0.38 -22.75 13.94
CA ALA A 262 -0.01 -23.29 12.63
C ALA A 262 -0.80 -24.56 12.26
N GLU A 263 -1.08 -25.41 13.25
CA GLU A 263 -1.89 -26.63 13.10
C GLU A 263 -3.34 -26.31 12.70
N ASP A 264 -3.95 -25.29 13.32
CA ASP A 264 -5.29 -24.82 12.96
C ASP A 264 -5.30 -24.21 11.57
N LEU A 265 -4.27 -23.42 11.23
CA LEU A 265 -4.17 -22.71 9.96
C LEU A 265 -4.21 -23.67 8.77
N SER A 266 -3.51 -24.81 8.87
CA SER A 266 -3.45 -25.83 7.81
C SER A 266 -4.83 -26.35 7.38
N GLN A 267 -5.82 -26.29 8.28
CA GLN A 267 -7.18 -26.73 8.00
C GLN A 267 -7.94 -25.77 7.07
N TYR A 268 -7.53 -24.52 6.99
CA TYR A 268 -8.19 -23.46 6.20
C TYR A 268 -7.47 -23.13 4.90
N THR A 269 -6.17 -23.45 4.81
CA THR A 269 -5.32 -23.05 3.68
C THR A 269 -5.27 -24.06 2.54
N ASN A 270 -5.42 -25.36 2.82
CA ASN A 270 -5.48 -26.39 1.77
C ASN A 270 -6.93 -26.69 1.35
N ARG A 271 -7.64 -25.69 0.85
CA ARG A 271 -9.03 -25.77 0.34
C ARG A 271 -9.19 -24.95 -0.94
N PRO A 272 -10.25 -25.13 -1.75
CA PRO A 272 -10.60 -24.12 -2.76
C PRO A 272 -10.95 -22.81 -2.07
N LEU A 273 -10.51 -21.69 -2.62
CA LEU A 273 -10.70 -20.34 -2.07
C LEU A 273 -10.27 -20.23 -0.59
N PRO A 274 -8.99 -20.50 -0.26
CA PRO A 274 -8.51 -20.49 1.12
C PRO A 274 -8.60 -19.12 1.81
N ALA A 275 -8.59 -18.00 1.09
CA ALA A 275 -8.82 -16.68 1.70
C ALA A 275 -10.24 -16.61 2.29
N GLN A 276 -11.25 -17.07 1.55
CA GLN A 276 -12.63 -17.12 2.06
C GLN A 276 -12.77 -18.01 3.30
N SER A 277 -12.08 -19.15 3.32
CA SER A 277 -12.02 -20.02 4.50
C SER A 277 -11.43 -19.29 5.72
N LEU A 278 -10.45 -18.44 5.50
CA LEU A 278 -9.87 -17.59 6.55
C LEU A 278 -10.81 -16.45 6.96
N PHE A 279 -11.56 -15.85 6.03
CA PHE A 279 -12.52 -14.78 6.37
C PHE A 279 -13.49 -15.23 7.46
N ASP A 280 -14.03 -16.44 7.35
CA ASP A 280 -15.01 -16.96 8.30
C ASP A 280 -14.42 -17.14 9.70
N VAL A 281 -13.28 -17.82 9.83
CA VAL A 281 -12.67 -18.08 11.15
C VAL A 281 -12.14 -16.80 11.80
N VAL A 282 -11.61 -15.86 11.00
CA VAL A 282 -11.13 -14.58 11.52
C VAL A 282 -12.30 -13.72 12.01
N ARG A 283 -13.40 -13.63 11.24
CA ARG A 283 -14.61 -12.89 11.64
C ARG A 283 -15.23 -13.48 12.90
N GLN A 284 -15.28 -14.81 13.03
CA GLN A 284 -15.77 -15.47 14.25
C GLN A 284 -14.95 -15.15 15.50
N ARG A 285 -13.65 -14.86 15.34
CA ARG A 285 -12.75 -14.44 16.43
C ARG A 285 -12.72 -12.92 16.64
N GLY A 286 -13.58 -12.15 15.95
CA GLY A 286 -13.61 -10.70 16.05
C GLY A 286 -12.42 -10.00 15.37
N GLY A 287 -11.64 -10.70 14.57
CA GLY A 287 -10.55 -10.09 13.81
C GLY A 287 -11.02 -9.37 12.54
N VAL A 288 -10.04 -8.89 11.79
CA VAL A 288 -10.20 -8.25 10.48
C VAL A 288 -9.34 -9.02 9.51
N VAL A 289 -9.82 -9.26 8.29
CA VAL A 289 -8.94 -9.76 7.21
C VAL A 289 -8.65 -8.63 6.25
N ILE A 290 -7.37 -8.51 5.87
CA ILE A 290 -6.91 -7.56 4.88
C ILE A 290 -6.24 -8.32 3.74
N HIS A 291 -6.67 -8.09 2.50
CA HIS A 291 -5.90 -8.52 1.34
C HIS A 291 -4.62 -7.70 1.25
N THR A 292 -3.48 -8.38 1.35
CA THR A 292 -2.17 -7.75 1.47
C THR A 292 -1.48 -7.59 0.14
N HIS A 293 -0.90 -6.39 -0.07
CA HIS A 293 -0.13 -5.99 -1.25
C HIS A 293 -0.63 -6.70 -2.52
N PRO A 294 -1.91 -6.47 -2.90
CA PRO A 294 -2.66 -7.31 -3.84
C PRO A 294 -2.02 -7.35 -5.24
N MET A 295 -1.20 -6.36 -5.55
CA MET A 295 -0.23 -6.40 -6.62
C MET A 295 1.12 -6.08 -5.98
N THR A 296 1.98 -7.08 -5.74
CA THR A 296 3.35 -6.88 -5.23
C THR A 296 4.33 -6.62 -6.37
N PRO A 297 5.23 -5.62 -6.30
CA PRO A 297 6.21 -5.40 -7.34
C PRO A 297 7.08 -6.65 -7.55
N PRO A 298 7.39 -7.02 -8.81
CA PRO A 298 6.99 -6.37 -10.06
C PRO A 298 5.63 -6.92 -10.56
N HIS A 299 4.62 -6.07 -10.74
CA HIS A 299 3.18 -6.41 -10.77
C HIS A 299 2.65 -7.30 -11.92
N GLN A 300 3.21 -8.51 -12.09
CA GLN A 300 2.53 -9.68 -12.67
C GLN A 300 1.64 -10.35 -11.61
N LEU A 301 0.80 -11.33 -12.01
CA LEU A 301 0.26 -12.24 -10.99
C LEU A 301 1.44 -13.02 -10.43
N HIS A 302 1.58 -12.95 -9.12
CA HIS A 302 2.74 -13.44 -8.40
C HIS A 302 2.22 -14.10 -7.13
N TRP A 303 2.98 -15.03 -6.56
CA TRP A 303 2.55 -15.78 -5.37
C TRP A 303 2.23 -14.89 -4.16
N MET A 304 2.89 -13.72 -4.04
CA MET A 304 2.58 -12.70 -3.02
C MET A 304 1.37 -11.81 -3.38
N GLY A 305 1.02 -11.73 -4.67
CA GLY A 305 -0.10 -10.93 -5.15
C GLY A 305 -1.43 -11.63 -4.89
N ALA A 306 -2.47 -10.86 -4.57
CA ALA A 306 -3.77 -11.38 -4.20
C ALA A 306 -4.60 -11.82 -5.43
N GLY A 307 -4.16 -12.88 -6.12
CA GLY A 307 -4.88 -13.45 -7.26
C GLY A 307 -6.31 -13.87 -6.91
N GLU A 308 -6.54 -14.34 -5.68
CA GLU A 308 -7.87 -14.74 -5.19
C GLU A 308 -8.83 -13.56 -5.00
N LEU A 309 -8.35 -12.32 -4.85
CA LEU A 309 -9.20 -11.12 -4.80
C LEU A 309 -10.16 -11.04 -6.01
N TYR A 310 -9.72 -11.52 -7.19
CA TYR A 310 -10.57 -11.60 -8.38
C TYR A 310 -11.76 -12.55 -8.18
N SER A 311 -11.51 -13.72 -7.59
CA SER A 311 -12.53 -14.72 -7.31
C SER A 311 -13.46 -14.26 -6.19
N ASP A 312 -12.89 -13.72 -5.11
CA ASP A 312 -13.63 -13.19 -3.96
C ASP A 312 -14.59 -12.07 -4.37
N ALA A 313 -14.13 -11.17 -5.25
CA ALA A 313 -14.94 -10.09 -5.78
C ALA A 313 -16.13 -10.59 -6.62
N VAL A 314 -15.93 -11.63 -7.45
CA VAL A 314 -17.00 -12.24 -8.25
C VAL A 314 -18.03 -12.93 -7.35
N MET A 315 -17.55 -13.67 -6.33
CA MET A 315 -18.37 -14.40 -5.36
C MET A 315 -19.09 -13.48 -4.36
N ARG A 316 -18.76 -12.18 -4.32
CA ARG A 316 -19.24 -11.20 -3.33
C ARG A 316 -18.86 -11.55 -1.89
N ASN A 317 -17.67 -12.11 -1.70
CA ASN A 317 -17.14 -12.46 -0.39
C ASN A 317 -15.67 -12.04 -0.30
N CYS A 318 -15.41 -10.72 -0.34
CA CYS A 318 -14.08 -10.16 -0.10
C CYS A 318 -13.72 -10.08 1.39
N ALA A 319 -12.43 -9.86 1.64
CA ALA A 319 -11.91 -9.44 2.94
C ALA A 319 -12.54 -8.11 3.43
N ASN A 320 -12.30 -7.74 4.69
CA ASN A 320 -12.79 -6.48 5.24
C ASN A 320 -12.14 -5.26 4.57
N LEU A 321 -10.83 -5.35 4.32
CA LEU A 321 -10.04 -4.27 3.73
C LEU A 321 -9.15 -4.80 2.59
N VAL A 322 -8.77 -3.92 1.66
CA VAL A 322 -7.75 -4.18 0.63
C VAL A 322 -6.63 -3.16 0.77
N ASP A 323 -5.39 -3.64 0.79
CA ASP A 323 -4.20 -2.80 0.80
C ASP A 323 -4.03 -2.09 -0.55
N VAL A 324 -3.96 -0.75 -0.51
CA VAL A 324 -3.78 0.10 -1.68
C VAL A 324 -2.50 0.89 -1.52
N ASP A 325 -1.65 0.81 -2.54
CA ASP A 325 -0.31 1.36 -2.52
C ASP A 325 -0.05 2.36 -3.66
N ALA A 326 -0.87 2.31 -4.71
CA ALA A 326 -0.78 3.12 -5.92
C ALA A 326 -2.11 3.17 -6.68
N LYS A 327 -2.17 3.99 -7.75
CA LYS A 327 -3.39 4.15 -8.56
C LYS A 327 -3.86 2.86 -9.26
N HIS A 328 -2.97 1.90 -9.53
CA HIS A 328 -3.33 0.63 -10.19
C HIS A 328 -3.97 -0.38 -9.21
N THR A 329 -3.43 -0.52 -8.00
CA THR A 329 -4.07 -1.30 -6.91
C THR A 329 -5.39 -0.67 -6.48
N GLN A 330 -5.50 0.66 -6.50
CA GLN A 330 -6.77 1.37 -6.34
C GLN A 330 -7.82 0.94 -7.38
N GLN A 331 -7.46 0.76 -8.66
CA GLN A 331 -8.44 0.30 -9.66
C GLN A 331 -8.88 -1.14 -9.40
N LEU A 332 -7.98 -2.02 -8.96
CA LEU A 332 -8.36 -3.38 -8.59
C LEU A 332 -9.37 -3.39 -7.42
N TRP A 333 -9.14 -2.55 -6.40
CA TRP A 333 -10.09 -2.34 -5.31
C TRP A 333 -11.42 -1.75 -5.78
N PHE A 334 -11.40 -0.73 -6.65
CA PHE A 334 -12.61 -0.17 -7.26
C PHE A 334 -13.41 -1.21 -8.05
N ALA A 335 -12.73 -2.13 -8.73
CA ALA A 335 -13.41 -3.22 -9.42
C ALA A 335 -14.15 -4.13 -8.43
N ALA A 336 -13.55 -4.48 -7.28
CA ALA A 336 -14.24 -5.24 -6.24
C ALA A 336 -15.48 -4.50 -5.70
N LEU A 337 -15.37 -3.19 -5.43
CA LEU A 337 -16.51 -2.36 -5.04
C LEU A 337 -17.63 -2.33 -6.09
N ASN A 338 -17.27 -2.17 -7.36
CA ASN A 338 -18.23 -2.16 -8.47
C ASN A 338 -18.96 -3.49 -8.66
N LEU A 339 -18.33 -4.61 -8.31
CA LEU A 339 -18.98 -5.91 -8.29
C LEU A 339 -19.91 -6.10 -7.07
N GLY A 340 -20.04 -5.08 -6.22
CA GLY A 340 -20.95 -5.04 -5.07
C GLY A 340 -20.37 -5.65 -3.81
N ASN A 341 -19.05 -5.58 -3.62
CA ASN A 341 -18.41 -5.97 -2.37
C ASN A 341 -18.36 -4.79 -1.41
N ASP A 342 -18.63 -5.07 -0.14
CA ASP A 342 -18.48 -4.10 0.95
C ASP A 342 -17.07 -4.25 1.54
N VAL A 343 -16.10 -3.54 0.95
CA VAL A 343 -14.66 -3.68 1.28
C VAL A 343 -13.99 -2.31 1.43
N GLY A 344 -13.44 -2.04 2.61
CA GLY A 344 -12.74 -0.80 2.89
C GLY A 344 -11.31 -0.75 2.34
N VAL A 345 -10.66 0.40 2.50
CA VAL A 345 -9.27 0.62 2.10
C VAL A 345 -8.32 0.46 3.29
N SER A 346 -7.13 -0.09 3.01
CA SER A 346 -5.96 -0.11 3.90
C SER A 346 -4.73 0.41 3.14
N SER A 347 -3.69 0.80 3.88
CA SER A 347 -2.34 0.99 3.34
C SER A 347 -1.30 0.69 4.42
N TYR A 348 -0.31 -0.15 4.15
CA TYR A 348 0.80 -0.43 5.06
C TYR A 348 2.11 -0.71 4.33
N THR A 349 3.18 -0.84 5.11
CA THR A 349 4.55 -0.78 4.60
C THR A 349 5.15 -2.13 4.22
N ASP A 350 4.75 -3.22 4.89
CA ASP A 350 5.49 -4.49 4.89
C ASP A 350 6.98 -4.26 5.27
N SER A 351 7.21 -3.39 6.25
CA SER A 351 8.55 -2.98 6.64
C SER A 351 9.32 -4.09 7.35
N ALA A 352 10.36 -4.63 6.70
CA ALA A 352 11.36 -5.50 7.34
C ALA A 352 12.53 -4.71 7.94
N LEU A 353 12.44 -4.41 9.25
CA LEU A 353 13.28 -3.40 9.91
C LEU A 353 14.76 -3.76 10.05
N GLY A 354 15.11 -5.06 9.95
CA GLY A 354 16.49 -5.52 9.95
C GLY A 354 17.25 -5.25 8.63
N ARG A 355 16.54 -4.90 7.55
CA ARG A 355 17.12 -4.60 6.24
C ARG A 355 17.55 -3.14 6.16
N VAL A 356 18.66 -2.88 5.44
CA VAL A 356 19.10 -1.51 5.13
C VAL A 356 18.15 -0.81 4.16
N ASN A 357 17.56 -1.57 3.22
CA ASN A 357 16.62 -1.09 2.23
C ASN A 357 15.20 -1.54 2.58
N THR A 358 14.49 -0.70 3.33
CA THR A 358 13.11 -0.94 3.75
C THR A 358 12.38 0.40 3.87
N ALA A 359 11.06 0.40 3.85
CA ALA A 359 10.27 1.56 4.24
C ALA A 359 10.39 1.80 5.76
N SER A 360 10.20 3.03 6.22
CA SER A 360 10.00 3.31 7.63
C SER A 360 8.57 2.93 8.02
N PRO A 361 8.32 2.39 9.24
CA PRO A 361 6.95 2.22 9.73
C PRO A 361 6.13 3.49 9.55
N GLY A 362 4.95 3.36 8.94
CA GLY A 362 4.08 4.49 8.66
C GLY A 362 4.40 5.30 7.40
N ASP A 363 5.41 4.96 6.59
CA ASP A 363 5.57 5.53 5.23
C ASP A 363 4.41 5.11 4.30
N ARG A 364 3.63 4.12 4.72
CA ARG A 364 2.25 3.84 4.30
C ARG A 364 1.47 3.55 5.57
N ARG A 365 0.28 4.09 5.68
CA ARG A 365 -0.52 3.94 6.91
C ARG A 365 -2.01 4.06 6.65
N LEU A 366 -2.72 3.44 7.57
CA LEU A 366 -4.16 3.42 7.71
C LEU A 366 -4.55 4.33 8.88
N TYR A 367 -5.58 5.15 8.72
CA TYR A 367 -6.27 5.82 9.81
C TYR A 367 -7.61 5.16 10.07
N CYS A 368 -7.93 4.90 11.34
CA CYS A 368 -9.20 4.32 11.77
C CYS A 368 -10.02 5.36 12.54
N HIS A 369 -11.30 5.51 12.22
CA HIS A 369 -12.19 6.42 12.93
C HIS A 369 -12.91 5.73 14.10
N SER A 370 -12.63 6.19 15.31
CA SER A 370 -13.18 5.69 16.56
C SER A 370 -13.35 6.81 17.59
N GLU A 371 -14.36 6.70 18.45
CA GLU A 371 -14.55 7.61 19.59
C GLU A 371 -13.55 7.33 20.73
N GLN A 372 -13.07 6.09 20.84
CA GLN A 372 -12.16 5.64 21.88
C GLN A 372 -10.83 5.20 21.29
N PHE A 373 -9.74 5.54 21.99
CA PHE A 373 -8.41 5.04 21.68
C PHE A 373 -8.12 3.77 22.50
N ASP A 374 -8.48 2.63 21.93
CA ASP A 374 -8.13 1.31 22.41
C ASP A 374 -8.10 0.33 21.23
N TYR A 375 -7.40 -0.79 21.36
CA TYR A 375 -7.20 -1.71 20.23
C TYR A 375 -8.51 -2.33 19.72
N VAL A 376 -9.49 -2.60 20.60
CA VAL A 376 -10.76 -3.22 20.20
C VAL A 376 -11.54 -2.26 19.32
N SER A 377 -11.66 -1.01 19.73
CA SER A 377 -12.36 0.04 18.98
C SER A 377 -11.69 0.33 17.63
N LEU A 378 -10.35 0.25 17.55
CA LEU A 378 -9.61 0.38 16.28
C LEU A 378 -9.87 -0.80 15.34
N VAL A 379 -9.86 -2.03 15.84
CA VAL A 379 -10.20 -3.24 15.07
C VAL A 379 -11.65 -3.21 14.59
N ASP A 380 -12.57 -2.72 15.42
CA ASP A 380 -13.97 -2.55 15.05
C ASP A 380 -14.17 -1.51 13.94
N ALA A 381 -13.40 -0.41 13.98
CA ALA A 381 -13.39 0.58 12.91
C ALA A 381 -12.84 0.02 11.59
N MET A 382 -11.77 -0.78 11.65
CA MET A 382 -11.24 -1.51 10.49
C MET A 382 -12.28 -2.47 9.90
N ARG A 383 -12.96 -3.25 10.75
CA ARG A 383 -13.97 -4.24 10.31
C ARG A 383 -15.13 -3.57 9.57
N GLN A 384 -15.49 -2.37 9.99
CA GLN A 384 -16.59 -1.56 9.44
C GLN A 384 -16.16 -0.67 8.28
N GLY A 385 -14.89 -0.73 7.84
CA GLY A 385 -14.39 0.12 6.76
C GLY A 385 -14.37 1.61 7.11
N ARG A 386 -14.40 1.98 8.39
CA ARG A 386 -14.25 3.37 8.87
C ARG A 386 -12.78 3.79 8.80
N THR A 387 -12.24 3.79 7.59
CA THR A 387 -10.80 3.84 7.33
C THR A 387 -10.42 4.84 6.26
N MET A 388 -9.15 5.25 6.30
CA MET A 388 -8.51 6.11 5.31
C MET A 388 -7.06 5.66 5.11
N ALA A 389 -6.63 5.51 3.86
CA ALA A 389 -5.29 5.07 3.46
C ALA A 389 -4.43 6.26 3.04
N THR A 390 -3.12 6.22 3.34
CA THR A 390 -2.16 7.25 2.93
C THR A 390 -0.78 6.64 2.64
N ASN A 391 0.06 7.33 1.87
CA ASN A 391 1.50 7.06 1.83
C ASN A 391 2.31 7.84 2.89
N GLY A 392 1.73 8.03 4.08
CA GLY A 392 2.44 8.57 5.24
C GLY A 392 2.80 10.06 5.17
N GLY A 393 2.37 10.78 4.13
CA GLY A 393 2.63 12.22 3.98
C GLY A 393 1.60 13.13 4.66
N PRO A 394 1.90 14.44 4.79
CA PRO A 394 1.09 15.42 5.52
C PRO A 394 -0.09 15.96 4.69
N VAL A 395 -0.95 15.06 4.22
CA VAL A 395 -2.17 15.38 3.45
C VAL A 395 -3.32 14.47 3.89
N PHE A 396 -4.49 15.05 4.13
CA PHE A 396 -5.66 14.36 4.66
C PHE A 396 -6.93 14.79 3.93
N VAL A 397 -7.84 13.84 3.69
CA VAL A 397 -9.18 14.10 3.14
C VAL A 397 -10.25 13.45 4.01
N PHE A 398 -11.27 14.21 4.35
CA PHE A 398 -12.46 13.75 5.06
C PHE A 398 -13.65 13.90 4.13
N LEU A 399 -14.44 12.84 3.98
CA LEU A 399 -15.63 12.80 3.12
C LEU A 399 -16.83 12.47 4.00
N ASN A 400 -17.91 13.22 3.84
CA ASN A 400 -19.21 12.93 4.43
C ASN A 400 -20.31 13.11 3.38
N VAL A 401 -21.40 12.35 3.51
CA VAL A 401 -22.65 12.60 2.79
C VAL A 401 -23.75 12.68 3.82
N ASP A 402 -24.33 13.87 4.00
CA ASP A 402 -25.18 14.16 5.15
C ASP A 402 -24.49 13.77 6.47
N SER A 403 -25.04 12.82 7.23
CA SER A 403 -24.41 12.29 8.46
C SER A 403 -23.53 11.06 8.23
N ALA A 404 -23.50 10.50 7.01
CA ALA A 404 -22.77 9.28 6.71
C ALA A 404 -21.28 9.55 6.46
N GLY A 405 -20.42 8.69 7.00
CA GLY A 405 -18.96 8.70 6.79
C GLY A 405 -18.44 7.45 6.06
N PRO A 406 -17.12 7.33 5.85
CA PRO A 406 -16.50 6.15 5.25
C PRO A 406 -16.89 4.86 5.99
N GLY A 407 -17.23 3.81 5.24
CA GLY A 407 -17.70 2.53 5.76
C GLY A 407 -19.23 2.44 5.95
N GLU A 408 -19.95 3.55 5.92
CA GLU A 408 -21.39 3.59 6.21
C GLU A 408 -22.24 3.52 4.92
N THR A 409 -23.47 3.03 5.07
CA THR A 409 -24.48 3.03 4.01
C THR A 409 -25.57 4.04 4.32
N LEU A 410 -25.79 4.97 3.41
CA LEU A 410 -26.88 5.95 3.43
C LEU A 410 -28.02 5.48 2.53
N ASP A 411 -29.20 5.32 3.12
CA ASP A 411 -30.43 5.10 2.36
C ASP A 411 -30.95 6.42 1.79
N VAL A 412 -30.91 6.53 0.46
CA VAL A 412 -31.23 7.75 -0.27
C VAL A 412 -32.69 7.72 -0.73
N SER A 413 -33.48 8.63 -0.17
CA SER A 413 -34.88 8.86 -0.58
C SER A 413 -35.02 9.92 -1.69
N SER A 414 -34.08 10.86 -1.76
CA SER A 414 -34.04 11.94 -2.76
C SER A 414 -32.64 12.08 -3.36
N SER A 415 -32.56 12.27 -4.68
CA SER A 415 -31.31 12.48 -5.43
C SER A 415 -31.39 13.83 -6.17
N PRO A 416 -30.29 14.60 -6.29
CA PRO A 416 -28.92 14.30 -5.83
C PRO A 416 -28.73 14.42 -4.30
N VAL A 417 -27.68 13.80 -3.77
CA VAL A 417 -27.20 13.96 -2.37
C VAL A 417 -26.04 14.95 -2.31
N LEU A 418 -25.82 15.56 -1.14
CA LEU A 418 -24.73 16.51 -0.94
C LEU A 418 -23.51 15.82 -0.31
N ALA A 419 -22.43 15.69 -1.07
CA ALA A 419 -21.14 15.24 -0.56
C ALA A 419 -20.32 16.44 -0.07
N HIS A 420 -19.77 16.33 1.14
CA HIS A 420 -18.93 17.33 1.79
C HIS A 420 -17.50 16.79 1.91
N LEU A 421 -16.53 17.53 1.38
CA LEU A 421 -15.11 17.17 1.39
C LEU A 421 -14.34 18.23 2.18
N GLN A 422 -13.60 17.79 3.19
CA GLN A 422 -12.64 18.61 3.90
C GLN A 422 -11.22 18.12 3.65
N VAL A 423 -10.32 19.00 3.22
CA VAL A 423 -8.93 18.65 2.92
C VAL A 423 -7.99 19.47 3.79
N HIS A 424 -7.00 18.81 4.40
CA HIS A 424 -5.92 19.44 5.15
C HIS A 424 -4.57 19.03 4.56
N ALA A 425 -3.75 20.00 4.14
CA ALA A 425 -2.45 19.72 3.54
C ALA A 425 -1.37 20.70 4.01
N LEU A 426 -0.15 20.19 4.23
CA LEU A 426 1.04 21.00 4.51
C LEU A 426 1.73 21.50 3.23
N HIS A 427 1.52 20.82 2.11
CA HIS A 427 2.08 21.17 0.82
C HIS A 427 1.00 21.56 -0.18
N LYS A 428 1.40 22.21 -1.28
CA LYS A 428 0.50 22.59 -2.35
C LYS A 428 -0.16 21.35 -2.96
N LEU A 429 -1.47 21.40 -3.14
CA LEU A 429 -2.24 20.30 -3.70
C LEU A 429 -2.02 20.20 -5.21
N ARG A 430 -1.85 18.96 -5.67
CA ARG A 430 -1.80 18.61 -7.09
C ARG A 430 -3.21 18.32 -7.61
N GLU A 431 -3.97 17.51 -6.87
CA GLU A 431 -5.27 17.01 -7.31
C GLU A 431 -6.16 16.64 -6.11
N ILE A 432 -7.45 16.96 -6.18
CA ILE A 432 -8.49 16.39 -5.32
C ILE A 432 -9.52 15.75 -6.24
N GLU A 433 -9.82 14.47 -6.02
CA GLU A 433 -10.72 13.67 -6.86
C GLU A 433 -11.85 13.10 -6.00
N LEU A 434 -13.09 13.21 -6.51
CA LEU A 434 -14.23 12.47 -5.99
C LEU A 434 -14.63 11.40 -7.01
N PHE A 435 -14.66 10.15 -6.58
CA PHE A 435 -15.02 9.00 -7.39
C PHE A 435 -16.41 8.50 -7.03
N GLN A 436 -17.17 8.11 -8.05
CA GLN A 436 -18.41 7.35 -7.93
C GLN A 436 -18.38 6.13 -8.82
N ASN A 437 -18.50 4.94 -8.23
CA ASN A 437 -18.45 3.66 -8.96
C ASN A 437 -17.21 3.55 -9.87
N GLY A 438 -16.06 3.99 -9.36
CA GLY A 438 -14.77 3.98 -10.04
C GLY A 438 -14.55 5.13 -11.02
N ARG A 439 -15.61 5.87 -11.38
CA ARG A 439 -15.54 7.02 -12.29
C ARG A 439 -15.24 8.29 -11.52
N ARG A 440 -14.38 9.13 -12.06
CA ARG A 440 -14.08 10.44 -11.49
C ARG A 440 -15.19 11.42 -11.84
N ILE A 441 -15.99 11.81 -10.85
CA ILE A 441 -17.13 12.71 -11.03
C ILE A 441 -16.79 14.17 -10.73
N HIS A 442 -15.69 14.43 -10.01
CA HIS A 442 -15.20 15.78 -9.77
C HIS A 442 -13.68 15.81 -9.67
N SER A 443 -13.09 16.91 -10.12
CA SER A 443 -11.69 17.26 -9.91
C SER A 443 -11.62 18.74 -9.56
N PHE A 444 -11.00 19.08 -8.44
CA PHE A 444 -10.86 20.45 -7.99
C PHE A 444 -9.50 21.02 -8.44
N PRO A 445 -9.44 22.29 -8.88
CA PRO A 445 -8.21 22.89 -9.40
C PRO A 445 -7.13 23.02 -8.33
N GLN A 446 -5.88 23.15 -8.78
CA GLN A 446 -4.72 23.48 -7.96
C GLN A 446 -4.98 24.77 -7.17
N SER A 447 -4.99 24.69 -5.85
CA SER A 447 -5.08 25.85 -4.97
C SER A 447 -3.70 26.21 -4.43
N GLU A 448 -3.33 27.48 -4.56
CA GLU A 448 -2.16 28.02 -3.86
C GLU A 448 -2.39 27.93 -2.34
N PRO A 449 -1.41 27.46 -1.54
CA PRO A 449 -1.56 27.42 -0.10
C PRO A 449 -1.68 28.84 0.46
N HIS A 450 -2.88 29.20 0.93
CA HIS A 450 -3.06 30.42 1.71
C HIS A 450 -2.59 30.20 3.15
N ARG A 451 -1.33 30.57 3.43
CA ARG A 451 -0.66 30.54 4.76
C ARG A 451 -0.50 29.16 5.41
N GLU A 452 0.71 28.60 5.36
CA GLU A 452 1.27 27.49 6.18
C GLU A 452 0.47 26.17 6.35
N GLN A 453 -0.80 26.14 5.98
CA GLN A 453 -1.72 25.00 5.91
C GLN A 453 -2.80 25.36 4.89
N LEU A 454 -3.18 24.41 4.06
CA LEU A 454 -4.37 24.56 3.22
C LEU A 454 -5.51 23.75 3.83
N ALA A 455 -6.57 24.44 4.24
CA ALA A 455 -7.85 23.84 4.59
C ALA A 455 -8.86 24.18 3.47
N LEU A 456 -9.39 23.16 2.80
CA LEU A 456 -10.45 23.32 1.80
C LEU A 456 -11.72 22.65 2.27
N ASP A 457 -12.85 23.28 1.94
CA ASP A 457 -14.20 22.81 2.22
C ASP A 457 -14.98 22.87 0.90
N HIS A 458 -15.38 21.71 0.38
CA HIS A 458 -16.08 21.58 -0.89
C HIS A 458 -17.38 20.83 -0.72
N GLN A 459 -18.41 21.29 -1.44
CA GLN A 459 -19.70 20.64 -1.50
C GLN A 459 -20.02 20.27 -2.95
N VAL A 460 -20.42 19.02 -3.18
CA VAL A 460 -20.71 18.49 -4.52
C VAL A 460 -22.06 17.79 -4.49
N LEU A 461 -22.93 18.14 -5.44
CA LEU A 461 -24.16 17.39 -5.67
C LEU A 461 -23.85 16.12 -6.47
N VAL A 462 -24.18 14.97 -5.89
CA VAL A 462 -23.89 13.66 -6.46
C VAL A 462 -25.19 12.92 -6.76
N PRO A 463 -25.41 12.45 -8.00
CA PRO A 463 -26.59 11.64 -8.32
C PRO A 463 -26.52 10.28 -7.60
N ALA A 464 -27.59 9.84 -6.95
CA ALA A 464 -27.63 8.51 -6.32
C ALA A 464 -28.24 7.47 -7.27
N GLY A 465 -27.44 6.46 -7.64
CA GLY A 465 -27.90 5.28 -8.37
C GLY A 465 -28.61 4.27 -7.46
N PRO A 466 -29.15 3.15 -8.01
CA PRO A 466 -29.74 2.07 -7.22
C PRO A 466 -28.80 1.53 -6.13
N ARG A 467 -27.54 1.31 -6.51
CA ARG A 467 -26.41 1.12 -5.62
C ARG A 467 -25.23 1.90 -6.18
N SER A 468 -24.64 2.76 -5.37
CA SER A 468 -23.39 3.43 -5.71
C SER A 468 -22.53 3.64 -4.48
N TRP A 469 -21.26 3.92 -4.67
CA TRP A 469 -20.33 4.25 -3.60
C TRP A 469 -19.53 5.50 -3.97
N LEU A 470 -19.08 6.24 -2.96
CA LEU A 470 -18.24 7.44 -3.11
C LEU A 470 -16.92 7.30 -2.37
N VAL A 471 -15.83 7.68 -3.03
CA VAL A 471 -14.48 7.70 -2.47
C VAL A 471 -13.81 9.02 -2.80
N ALA A 472 -13.14 9.64 -1.83
CA ALA A 472 -12.34 10.84 -2.06
C ALA A 472 -10.85 10.49 -2.05
N ARG A 473 -10.09 11.07 -3.00
CA ARG A 473 -8.63 11.01 -3.05
C ARG A 473 -8.07 12.43 -3.10
N VAL A 474 -6.96 12.66 -2.43
CA VAL A 474 -6.16 13.87 -2.57
C VAL A 474 -4.70 13.51 -2.82
N GLU A 475 -4.01 14.31 -3.63
CA GLU A 475 -2.58 14.21 -3.87
C GLU A 475 -1.94 15.61 -3.86
N ASP A 476 -0.76 15.74 -3.26
CA ASP A 476 0.02 16.98 -3.24
C ASP A 476 1.15 16.98 -4.29
N GLU A 477 1.80 18.12 -4.47
CA GLU A 477 2.89 18.26 -5.45
C GLU A 477 4.14 17.45 -5.12
N LYS A 478 4.29 16.99 -3.86
CA LYS A 478 5.37 16.08 -3.42
C LYS A 478 5.04 14.61 -3.69
N GLY A 479 3.84 14.31 -4.16
CA GLY A 479 3.36 12.95 -4.39
C GLY A 479 2.83 12.27 -3.12
N ASN A 480 2.59 13.02 -2.04
CA ASN A 480 1.85 12.50 -0.89
C ASN A 480 0.38 12.38 -1.28
N TRP A 481 -0.28 11.31 -0.83
CA TRP A 481 -1.68 11.08 -1.12
C TRP A 481 -2.43 10.49 0.07
N CYS A 482 -3.74 10.73 0.05
CA CYS A 482 -4.69 10.23 1.02
C CYS A 482 -5.98 9.82 0.30
N LEU A 483 -6.61 8.73 0.76
CA LEU A 483 -7.73 8.05 0.10
C LEU A 483 -8.71 7.53 1.17
N THR A 484 -9.99 7.89 1.10
CA THR A 484 -11.00 7.39 2.04
C THR A 484 -11.50 5.99 1.66
N SER A 485 -12.01 5.22 2.63
CA SER A 485 -12.95 4.13 2.33
C SER A 485 -14.25 4.65 1.70
N PRO A 486 -15.07 3.78 1.07
CA PRO A 486 -16.31 4.16 0.42
C PRO A 486 -17.38 4.59 1.41
N ILE A 487 -18.18 5.58 1.02
CA ILE A 487 -19.53 5.80 1.54
C ILE A 487 -20.50 5.17 0.57
N TYR A 488 -21.37 4.26 1.03
CA TYR A 488 -22.34 3.59 0.18
C TYR A 488 -23.65 4.38 0.12
N LEU A 489 -24.21 4.52 -1.07
CA LEU A 489 -25.51 5.12 -1.32
C LEU A 489 -26.45 4.04 -1.87
N ARG A 490 -27.56 3.81 -1.17
CA ARG A 490 -28.59 2.84 -1.56
C ARG A 490 -29.91 3.54 -1.80
N ARG A 491 -30.44 3.46 -3.02
CA ARG A 491 -31.76 4.03 -3.35
C ARG A 491 -32.85 2.97 -3.16
N LEU A 492 -33.94 3.34 -2.50
CA LEU A 492 -35.09 2.45 -2.25
C LEU A 492 -36.26 2.72 -3.22
N PRO A 493 -37.02 1.68 -3.65
CA PRO A 493 -36.72 0.26 -3.44
C PRO A 493 -35.47 -0.13 -4.26
N THR A 494 -34.66 -1.07 -3.73
CA THR A 494 -33.54 -1.63 -4.48
C THR A 494 -34.10 -2.43 -5.65
N ASP A 495 -34.11 -1.84 -6.85
CA ASP A 495 -34.48 -2.57 -8.06
C ASP A 495 -33.62 -3.84 -8.21
N ALA A 496 -34.23 -4.86 -8.82
CA ALA A 496 -33.82 -6.27 -8.90
C ALA A 496 -32.32 -6.54 -9.11
N GLU A 497 -31.86 -7.71 -8.64
CA GLU A 497 -30.49 -8.19 -8.86
C GLU A 497 -30.06 -8.00 -10.32
N ASP A 498 -28.85 -7.49 -10.51
CA ASP A 498 -28.31 -7.25 -11.84
C ASP A 498 -28.09 -8.60 -12.56
N PRO A 499 -28.80 -8.88 -13.67
CA PRO A 499 -28.68 -10.15 -14.38
C PRO A 499 -27.39 -10.25 -15.20
N SER A 500 -26.51 -9.23 -15.14
CA SER A 500 -25.26 -9.23 -15.87
C SER A 500 -24.35 -10.38 -15.42
N LEU A 501 -23.74 -11.03 -16.42
CA LEU A 501 -22.77 -12.08 -16.13
C LEU A 501 -21.53 -11.45 -15.50
N THR A 502 -21.31 -11.75 -14.21
CA THR A 502 -20.10 -11.34 -13.49
C THR A 502 -19.16 -12.53 -13.37
N TRP A 503 -17.89 -12.34 -13.75
CA TRP A 503 -16.94 -13.44 -13.84
C TRP A 503 -15.47 -12.97 -13.78
N SER A 504 -14.58 -13.91 -13.47
CA SER A 504 -13.14 -13.78 -13.61
C SER A 504 -12.54 -15.03 -14.26
N ALA A 505 -11.45 -14.84 -14.99
CA ALA A 505 -10.64 -15.94 -15.50
C ALA A 505 -9.17 -15.57 -15.40
N ILE A 506 -8.40 -16.46 -14.79
CA ILE A 506 -6.96 -16.33 -14.62
C ILE A 506 -6.29 -17.52 -15.32
N LEU A 507 -5.28 -17.22 -16.11
CA LEU A 507 -4.34 -18.18 -16.66
C LEU A 507 -2.93 -17.74 -16.26
N GLU A 508 -2.20 -18.61 -15.60
CA GLU A 508 -0.77 -18.46 -15.46
C GLU A 508 -0.02 -19.66 -16.01
N ILE A 509 1.08 -19.43 -16.73
CA ILE A 509 2.02 -20.48 -17.12
C ILE A 509 3.37 -20.16 -16.50
N ASN A 510 3.88 -21.03 -15.64
CA ASN A 510 5.21 -20.93 -15.05
C ASN A 510 5.76 -22.32 -14.66
N ASN A 511 7.01 -22.33 -14.19
CA ASN A 511 7.74 -23.51 -13.75
C ASN A 511 8.16 -23.45 -12.28
N ALA A 512 7.42 -22.71 -11.45
CA ALA A 512 7.59 -22.71 -10.01
C ALA A 512 6.89 -23.92 -9.36
N ILE A 513 7.30 -24.30 -8.15
CA ILE A 513 6.55 -25.18 -7.26
C ILE A 513 5.61 -24.35 -6.37
N ARG A 514 4.82 -25.01 -5.51
CA ARG A 514 3.81 -24.35 -4.66
C ARG A 514 4.36 -23.30 -3.70
N PHE A 515 5.60 -23.48 -3.24
CA PHE A 515 6.36 -22.50 -2.45
C PHE A 515 7.45 -21.77 -3.26
N VAL A 516 7.18 -21.54 -4.54
CA VAL A 516 7.93 -20.67 -5.47
C VAL A 516 9.40 -20.96 -5.69
N ARG A 517 9.81 -22.22 -5.51
CA ARG A 517 11.10 -22.71 -6.02
C ARG A 517 10.96 -23.13 -7.47
N LEU A 518 12.01 -22.97 -8.26
CA LEU A 518 11.95 -23.30 -9.68
C LEU A 518 12.26 -24.76 -10.00
N ARG A 519 11.61 -25.28 -11.06
CA ARG A 519 11.90 -26.59 -11.69
C ARG A 519 11.93 -26.48 -13.22
N ARG A 520 12.11 -27.58 -13.94
CA ARG A 520 12.19 -27.54 -15.43
C ARG A 520 10.83 -27.60 -16.10
N GLU A 521 9.86 -28.21 -15.42
CA GLU A 521 8.52 -28.49 -15.93
C GLU A 521 7.58 -27.29 -15.72
N PHE A 522 6.94 -26.86 -16.80
CA PHE A 522 5.94 -25.80 -16.79
C PHE A 522 4.53 -26.33 -16.60
N PHE A 523 3.72 -25.57 -15.88
CA PHE A 523 2.31 -25.84 -15.64
C PHE A 523 1.46 -24.63 -16.03
N ALA A 524 0.28 -24.91 -16.57
CA ALA A 524 -0.81 -23.97 -16.73
C ALA A 524 -1.73 -24.07 -15.52
N HIS A 525 -1.79 -22.98 -14.76
CA HIS A 525 -2.66 -22.78 -13.62
C HIS A 525 -3.88 -21.99 -14.10
N MET A 526 -5.07 -22.55 -13.93
CA MET A 526 -6.33 -21.97 -14.39
C MET A 526 -7.26 -21.74 -13.21
N LEU A 527 -7.78 -20.52 -13.06
CA LEU A 527 -8.86 -20.20 -12.13
C LEU A 527 -10.01 -19.56 -12.91
N VAL A 528 -11.21 -20.11 -12.82
CA VAL A 528 -12.42 -19.53 -13.43
C VAL A 528 -13.47 -19.36 -12.36
N THR A 529 -14.02 -18.17 -12.23
CA THR A 529 -15.06 -17.85 -11.25
C THR A 529 -16.22 -17.15 -11.93
N VAL A 530 -17.44 -17.57 -11.62
CA VAL A 530 -18.68 -16.97 -12.10
C VAL A 530 -19.61 -16.71 -10.92
N ARG A 531 -20.37 -15.62 -11.01
CA ARG A 531 -21.33 -15.25 -9.97
C ARG A 531 -22.49 -16.25 -9.93
N PRO A 532 -22.83 -16.82 -8.76
CA PRO A 532 -24.06 -17.59 -8.60
C PRO A 532 -25.29 -16.78 -9.06
N PRO A 533 -26.31 -17.42 -9.66
CA PRO A 533 -26.49 -18.86 -9.78
C PRO A 533 -25.85 -19.49 -11.04
N VAL A 534 -25.08 -18.74 -11.83
CA VAL A 534 -24.42 -19.28 -13.04
C VAL A 534 -23.41 -20.35 -12.64
N THR A 535 -23.35 -21.47 -13.35
CA THR A 535 -22.40 -22.56 -13.09
C THR A 535 -21.53 -22.83 -14.31
N ILE A 536 -20.32 -23.32 -14.05
CA ILE A 536 -19.32 -23.70 -15.04
C ILE A 536 -19.61 -25.14 -15.49
N GLN A 537 -19.80 -25.35 -16.79
CA GLN A 537 -20.06 -26.68 -17.37
C GLN A 537 -18.78 -27.31 -17.90
N THR A 538 -17.91 -26.51 -18.53
CA THR A 538 -16.61 -26.97 -19.02
C THR A 538 -15.56 -25.89 -18.83
N VAL A 539 -14.32 -26.31 -18.61
CA VAL A 539 -13.12 -25.47 -18.66
C VAL A 539 -12.10 -26.13 -19.56
N GLU A 540 -11.56 -25.37 -20.52
CA GLU A 540 -10.69 -25.87 -21.57
C GLU A 540 -9.39 -25.08 -21.61
N LEU A 541 -8.27 -25.80 -21.62
CA LEU A 541 -6.98 -25.22 -21.97
C LEU A 541 -6.85 -25.27 -23.50
N LEU A 542 -6.75 -24.11 -24.12
CA LEU A 542 -6.58 -23.96 -25.56
C LEU A 542 -5.10 -23.84 -25.90
N ARG A 543 -4.69 -24.39 -27.05
CA ARG A 543 -3.42 -24.11 -27.71
C ARG A 543 -3.67 -23.78 -29.18
N ASN A 544 -3.27 -22.58 -29.60
CA ASN A 544 -3.51 -22.04 -30.94
C ASN A 544 -4.99 -22.03 -31.32
N GLY A 545 -5.87 -21.79 -30.34
CA GLY A 545 -7.34 -21.75 -30.53
C GLY A 545 -8.05 -23.10 -30.40
N GLU A 546 -7.32 -24.21 -30.39
CA GLU A 546 -7.90 -25.56 -30.29
C GLU A 546 -7.81 -26.11 -28.85
N PRO A 547 -8.85 -26.76 -28.31
CA PRO A 547 -8.78 -27.42 -27.02
C PRO A 547 -7.74 -28.55 -27.01
N ILE A 548 -6.78 -28.47 -26.09
CA ILE A 548 -5.84 -29.57 -25.83
C ILE A 548 -6.23 -30.39 -24.59
N GLN A 549 -7.05 -29.80 -23.71
CA GLN A 549 -7.65 -30.47 -22.57
C GLN A 549 -9.03 -29.86 -22.31
N THR A 550 -10.04 -30.71 -22.09
CA THR A 550 -11.40 -30.28 -21.69
C THR A 550 -11.74 -30.93 -20.35
N LEU A 551 -11.96 -30.10 -19.34
CA LEU A 551 -12.34 -30.49 -17.99
C LEU A 551 -13.83 -30.21 -17.77
N THR A 552 -14.51 -31.11 -17.06
CA THR A 552 -15.96 -31.05 -16.86
C THR A 552 -16.24 -31.24 -15.37
N PRO A 553 -16.66 -30.21 -14.62
CA PRO A 553 -16.90 -30.31 -13.18
C PRO A 553 -17.81 -31.48 -12.79
N GLU A 554 -18.87 -31.75 -13.56
CA GLU A 554 -19.80 -32.86 -13.32
C GLU A 554 -19.16 -34.26 -13.32
N LYS A 555 -17.96 -34.42 -13.90
CA LYS A 555 -17.20 -35.68 -13.86
C LYS A 555 -16.47 -35.91 -12.53
N GLY A 556 -16.57 -34.96 -11.59
CA GLY A 556 -15.91 -35.00 -10.29
C GLY A 556 -14.57 -34.29 -10.27
N ASP A 557 -14.09 -34.02 -9.06
CA ASP A 557 -12.79 -33.40 -8.82
C ASP A 557 -11.66 -34.43 -8.93
N GLN A 558 -10.47 -33.97 -9.35
CA GLN A 558 -9.23 -34.75 -9.36
C GLN A 558 -8.20 -34.06 -8.48
N ILE A 559 -8.04 -34.55 -7.25
CA ILE A 559 -7.04 -34.09 -6.28
C ILE A 559 -5.98 -35.19 -6.14
N VAL A 560 -4.71 -34.82 -6.25
CA VAL A 560 -3.58 -35.75 -6.11
C VAL A 560 -2.81 -35.42 -4.83
N ALA A 561 -2.42 -36.46 -4.08
CA ALA A 561 -1.68 -36.33 -2.82
C ALA A 561 -2.32 -35.43 -1.75
N SER A 562 -3.63 -35.17 -1.85
CA SER A 562 -4.39 -34.24 -0.99
C SER A 562 -4.04 -32.76 -1.18
N GLU A 563 -3.31 -32.39 -2.23
CA GLU A 563 -2.93 -30.99 -2.48
C GLU A 563 -3.96 -30.28 -3.36
N MET A 564 -4.43 -29.10 -2.94
CA MET A 564 -5.36 -28.30 -3.73
C MET A 564 -4.74 -27.79 -5.03
N PRO A 565 -5.34 -28.05 -6.21
CA PRO A 565 -4.87 -27.47 -7.47
C PRO A 565 -4.75 -25.95 -7.37
N VAL A 566 -3.68 -25.38 -7.91
CA VAL A 566 -3.37 -23.94 -7.92
C VAL A 566 -3.08 -23.33 -6.53
N THR A 567 -3.90 -23.58 -5.51
CA THR A 567 -3.89 -22.83 -4.22
C THR A 567 -3.24 -23.55 -3.04
N GLY A 568 -3.02 -24.87 -3.12
CA GLY A 568 -2.29 -25.61 -2.08
C GLY A 568 -0.83 -25.14 -1.95
N ILE A 569 -0.35 -24.96 -0.72
CA ILE A 569 0.95 -24.32 -0.43
C ILE A 569 2.14 -25.28 -0.43
N ASP A 570 1.93 -26.55 -0.10
CA ASP A 570 3.00 -27.52 0.10
C ASP A 570 3.11 -28.52 -1.05
N GLY A 571 4.33 -28.97 -1.33
CA GLY A 571 4.60 -29.98 -2.35
C GLY A 571 4.69 -29.47 -3.79
N GLU A 572 4.48 -30.38 -4.73
CA GLU A 572 4.64 -30.15 -6.17
C GLU A 572 3.29 -29.83 -6.83
N TYR A 573 3.29 -28.99 -7.88
CA TYR A 573 2.12 -28.97 -8.77
C TYR A 573 2.08 -30.26 -9.57
N GLN A 574 0.89 -30.86 -9.58
CA GLN A 574 0.57 -32.10 -10.27
C GLN A 574 -0.75 -31.89 -11.01
N MET A 575 -0.98 -32.69 -12.05
CA MET A 575 -2.23 -32.59 -12.81
C MET A 575 -3.43 -32.86 -11.91
N GLY A 576 -4.32 -31.88 -11.81
CA GLY A 576 -5.53 -31.98 -11.00
C GLY A 576 -6.48 -30.81 -11.23
N TRP A 577 -7.72 -30.96 -10.81
CA TRP A 577 -8.71 -29.89 -10.83
C TRP A 577 -9.75 -30.08 -9.73
N VAL A 578 -10.34 -28.96 -9.31
CA VAL A 578 -11.38 -28.93 -8.28
C VAL A 578 -12.40 -27.87 -8.59
N SER A 579 -13.65 -28.15 -8.26
CA SER A 579 -14.78 -27.24 -8.37
C SER A 579 -15.31 -26.84 -6.99
N TYR A 580 -15.86 -25.64 -6.87
CA TYR A 580 -16.38 -25.12 -5.60
C TYR A 580 -17.75 -24.43 -5.77
N PRO A 581 -18.70 -24.63 -4.82
CA PRO A 581 -18.63 -25.52 -3.63
C PRO A 581 -18.64 -27.03 -3.95
N GLY A 582 -18.87 -27.39 -5.21
CA GLY A 582 -18.66 -28.75 -5.69
C GLY A 582 -19.11 -28.94 -7.13
N PRO A 583 -18.99 -30.16 -7.68
CA PRO A 583 -19.23 -30.49 -9.08
C PRO A 583 -20.56 -30.00 -9.67
N GLN A 584 -21.64 -30.07 -8.90
CA GLN A 584 -23.00 -29.73 -9.37
C GLN A 584 -23.30 -28.22 -9.29
N GLN A 585 -22.53 -27.47 -8.52
CA GLN A 585 -22.69 -26.04 -8.30
C GLN A 585 -21.36 -25.34 -8.54
N ALA A 586 -20.65 -25.70 -9.60
CA ALA A 586 -19.31 -25.19 -9.90
C ALA A 586 -19.35 -23.70 -10.25
N HIS A 587 -19.35 -22.82 -9.25
CA HIS A 587 -19.23 -21.37 -9.39
C HIS A 587 -17.78 -20.93 -9.50
N HIS A 588 -16.89 -21.74 -8.93
CA HIS A 588 -15.45 -21.56 -9.02
C HIS A 588 -14.79 -22.88 -9.44
N PHE A 589 -13.73 -22.77 -10.23
CA PHE A 589 -12.99 -23.92 -10.76
C PHE A 589 -11.49 -23.61 -10.78
N GLN A 590 -10.68 -24.55 -10.30
CA GLN A 590 -9.21 -24.46 -10.27
C GLN A 590 -8.61 -25.68 -10.98
N ALA A 591 -7.54 -25.50 -11.74
CA ALA A 591 -6.83 -26.62 -12.35
C ALA A 591 -5.35 -26.35 -12.60
N ASP A 592 -4.55 -27.40 -12.43
CA ASP A 592 -3.13 -27.46 -12.79
C ASP A 592 -2.95 -28.46 -13.94
N LEU A 593 -2.36 -28.02 -15.05
CA LEU A 593 -2.12 -28.87 -16.22
C LEU A 593 -0.67 -28.72 -16.72
N PRO A 594 0.07 -29.81 -17.01
CA PRO A 594 1.43 -29.71 -17.54
C PRO A 594 1.46 -29.10 -18.95
N VAL A 595 2.47 -28.27 -19.22
CA VAL A 595 2.68 -27.60 -20.51
C VAL A 595 4.06 -27.95 -21.06
N THR A 596 4.11 -28.52 -22.28
CA THR A 596 5.36 -29.07 -22.85
C THR A 596 5.68 -28.57 -24.26
N ALA A 597 4.79 -27.80 -24.89
CA ALA A 597 4.90 -27.43 -26.29
C ALA A 597 4.66 -25.94 -26.50
N SER A 598 5.41 -25.32 -27.41
CA SER A 598 5.22 -23.91 -27.73
C SER A 598 3.84 -23.66 -28.37
N GLY A 599 3.27 -22.48 -28.12
CA GLY A 599 2.03 -22.06 -28.74
C GLY A 599 1.33 -20.92 -28.00
N TRP A 600 0.20 -20.50 -28.54
CA TRP A 600 -0.68 -19.52 -27.93
C TRP A 600 -1.68 -20.21 -27.00
N TYR A 601 -1.55 -19.99 -25.70
CA TYR A 601 -2.37 -20.60 -24.67
C TYR A 601 -3.45 -19.64 -24.18
N ALA A 602 -4.67 -20.14 -23.99
CA ALA A 602 -5.80 -19.41 -23.44
C ALA A 602 -6.74 -20.36 -22.67
N VAL A 603 -7.63 -19.82 -21.86
CA VAL A 603 -8.67 -20.57 -21.15
C VAL A 603 -10.02 -20.26 -21.79
N ARG A 604 -10.83 -21.30 -22.01
CA ARG A 604 -12.24 -21.16 -22.39
C ARG A 604 -13.14 -21.86 -21.39
N ALA A 605 -14.23 -21.24 -20.98
CA ALA A 605 -15.23 -21.86 -20.13
C ALA A 605 -16.63 -21.76 -20.74
N SER A 606 -17.41 -22.84 -20.70
CA SER A 606 -18.83 -22.82 -21.08
C SER A 606 -19.70 -22.81 -19.82
N LEU A 607 -20.76 -22.00 -19.82
CA LEU A 607 -21.59 -21.76 -18.65
C LEU A 607 -23.01 -22.33 -18.81
N SER A 608 -23.71 -22.55 -17.69
CA SER A 608 -25.05 -23.16 -17.67
C SER A 608 -26.15 -22.37 -18.39
N GLN A 609 -25.91 -21.09 -18.65
CA GLN A 609 -26.81 -20.23 -19.40
C GLN A 609 -26.42 -20.10 -20.89
N GLY A 610 -25.46 -20.91 -21.37
CA GLY A 610 -25.06 -21.00 -22.77
C GLY A 610 -24.00 -19.98 -23.22
N GLN A 611 -23.58 -19.06 -22.35
CA GLN A 611 -22.46 -18.17 -22.64
C GLN A 611 -21.13 -18.92 -22.62
N GLN A 612 -20.17 -18.41 -23.40
CA GLN A 612 -18.79 -18.84 -23.35
C GLN A 612 -17.88 -17.68 -22.94
N LEU A 613 -16.95 -17.98 -22.04
CA LEU A 613 -15.89 -17.09 -21.61
C LEU A 613 -14.59 -17.52 -22.30
N VAL A 614 -13.83 -16.56 -22.80
CA VAL A 614 -12.49 -16.83 -23.34
C VAL A 614 -11.53 -15.77 -22.79
N SER A 615 -10.41 -16.22 -22.24
CA SER A 615 -9.32 -15.33 -21.86
C SER A 615 -8.58 -14.83 -23.10
N ASP A 616 -7.79 -13.77 -22.94
CA ASP A 616 -6.72 -13.48 -23.88
C ASP A 616 -5.71 -14.63 -23.91
N ALA A 617 -4.84 -14.61 -24.92
CA ALA A 617 -3.85 -15.66 -25.11
C ALA A 617 -2.42 -15.21 -24.79
N CYS A 618 -1.62 -16.06 -24.17
CA CYS A 618 -0.18 -15.86 -23.96
C CYS A 618 0.65 -16.81 -24.85
N LEU A 619 1.79 -16.34 -25.37
CA LEU A 619 2.73 -17.15 -26.12
C LEU A 619 3.71 -17.82 -25.16
N PHE A 620 3.53 -19.13 -24.97
CA PHE A 620 4.51 -19.98 -24.29
C PHE A 620 5.51 -20.54 -25.31
N GLU A 621 6.79 -20.48 -24.98
CA GLU A 621 7.88 -21.03 -25.80
C GLU A 621 8.62 -22.10 -25.00
N ALA A 622 8.38 -23.37 -25.32
CA ALA A 622 9.02 -24.49 -24.61
C ALA A 622 10.56 -24.50 -24.74
N SER A 623 11.10 -23.84 -25.78
CA SER A 623 12.53 -23.68 -26.00
C SER A 623 13.12 -22.41 -25.35
N HIS A 624 12.35 -21.62 -24.60
CA HIS A 624 12.85 -20.43 -23.94
C HIS A 624 13.97 -20.81 -22.97
N PRO A 625 15.17 -20.20 -23.05
CA PRO A 625 16.31 -20.63 -22.23
C PRO A 625 16.18 -20.26 -20.75
N GLN A 626 15.18 -19.47 -20.37
CA GLN A 626 14.97 -18.92 -19.03
C GLN A 626 13.67 -19.43 -18.43
N SER A 627 13.68 -19.69 -17.12
CA SER A 627 12.47 -19.81 -16.33
C SER A 627 11.67 -18.52 -16.47
N HIS A 628 10.35 -18.63 -16.60
CA HIS A 628 9.49 -17.47 -16.79
C HIS A 628 8.07 -17.73 -16.26
N ALA A 629 7.34 -16.66 -16.01
CA ALA A 629 5.92 -16.68 -15.77
C ALA A 629 5.19 -15.82 -16.80
N LEU A 630 4.00 -16.28 -17.22
CA LEU A 630 3.09 -15.58 -18.11
C LEU A 630 1.72 -15.55 -17.43
N SER A 631 1.24 -14.36 -17.07
CA SER A 631 -0.01 -14.19 -16.35
C SER A 631 -1.04 -13.42 -17.17
N ILE A 632 -2.27 -13.90 -17.19
CA ILE A 632 -3.45 -13.22 -17.72
C ILE A 632 -4.53 -13.28 -16.64
N ALA A 633 -5.09 -12.13 -16.27
CA ALA A 633 -6.22 -12.05 -15.36
C ALA A 633 -7.33 -11.22 -16.00
N HIS A 634 -8.55 -11.72 -16.01
CA HIS A 634 -9.74 -10.96 -16.37
C HIS A 634 -10.69 -10.85 -15.18
N LEU A 635 -11.34 -9.69 -15.07
CA LEU A 635 -12.47 -9.45 -14.19
C LEU A 635 -13.54 -8.69 -14.97
N SER A 636 -14.79 -9.13 -14.92
CA SER A 636 -15.88 -8.53 -15.68
C SER A 636 -17.19 -8.52 -14.89
N GLY A 637 -17.96 -7.44 -15.05
CA GLY A 637 -19.33 -7.24 -14.61
C GLY A 637 -19.97 -6.11 -15.43
N ARG A 638 -21.25 -5.76 -15.18
CA ARG A 638 -22.04 -4.83 -15.99
C ARG A 638 -21.33 -3.56 -16.47
N ASP A 639 -20.71 -2.84 -15.54
CA ASP A 639 -20.02 -1.56 -15.82
C ASP A 639 -18.55 -1.63 -15.36
N THR A 640 -17.96 -2.81 -15.38
CA THR A 640 -16.60 -3.03 -14.90
C THR A 640 -15.91 -4.09 -15.72
N GLN A 641 -14.82 -3.70 -16.37
CA GLN A 641 -13.94 -4.62 -17.07
C GLN A 641 -12.51 -4.32 -16.66
N LEU A 642 -11.74 -5.37 -16.40
CA LEU A 642 -10.33 -5.28 -16.07
C LEU A 642 -9.60 -6.47 -16.69
N THR A 643 -8.44 -6.19 -17.27
CA THR A 643 -7.49 -7.18 -17.76
C THR A 643 -6.09 -6.84 -17.25
N LEU A 644 -5.41 -7.83 -16.68
CA LEU A 644 -4.00 -7.78 -16.33
C LEU A 644 -3.23 -8.75 -17.23
N TRP A 645 -2.12 -8.28 -17.80
CA TRP A 645 -1.09 -9.11 -18.42
C TRP A 645 0.21 -8.95 -17.63
N GLY A 646 0.91 -10.04 -17.37
CA GLY A 646 2.16 -10.06 -16.61
C GLY A 646 3.18 -11.03 -17.17
N TYR A 647 4.45 -10.65 -17.12
CA TYR A 647 5.60 -11.47 -17.49
C TYR A 647 6.78 -11.19 -16.58
N GLY A 648 7.56 -12.24 -16.35
CA GLY A 648 8.84 -12.14 -15.67
C GLY A 648 9.71 -13.35 -16.00
N GLU A 649 11.01 -13.14 -16.06
CA GLU A 649 12.04 -14.17 -16.27
C GLU A 649 12.89 -14.30 -15.03
N GLU A 650 13.57 -15.41 -14.82
CA GLU A 650 14.55 -15.48 -13.73
C GLU A 650 15.91 -16.04 -14.16
N VAL A 651 16.17 -17.32 -13.85
CA VAL A 651 17.43 -18.02 -14.15
C VAL A 651 17.29 -18.92 -15.36
N ALA A 652 18.42 -19.34 -15.92
CA ALA A 652 18.42 -20.24 -17.07
C ALA A 652 17.85 -21.60 -16.67
N VAL A 653 16.93 -22.16 -17.47
CA VAL A 653 16.32 -23.48 -17.20
C VAL A 653 17.39 -24.58 -17.13
N SER A 654 18.48 -24.43 -17.89
CA SER A 654 19.63 -25.35 -17.86
C SER A 654 20.39 -25.37 -16.53
N GLU A 655 20.31 -24.29 -15.75
CA GLU A 655 20.99 -24.15 -14.45
C GLU A 655 20.18 -24.76 -13.30
N LEU A 656 18.88 -25.03 -13.51
CA LEU A 656 18.02 -25.70 -12.54
C LEU A 656 18.40 -27.18 -12.42
N LEU A 657 18.95 -27.56 -11.26
CA LEU A 657 19.42 -28.91 -10.95
C LEU A 657 18.66 -29.50 -9.73
N PRO A 658 18.19 -30.76 -9.80
CA PRO A 658 17.65 -31.45 -8.63
C PRO A 658 18.72 -31.73 -7.55
N PRO A 659 18.35 -31.84 -6.26
CA PRO A 659 17.02 -31.61 -5.72
C PRO A 659 16.71 -30.11 -5.67
N PHE A 660 15.48 -29.73 -5.99
CA PHE A 660 15.00 -28.33 -5.99
C PHE A 660 14.86 -27.75 -4.55
N GLU A 661 15.59 -28.30 -3.58
CA GLU A 661 15.56 -27.99 -2.15
C GLU A 661 16.53 -26.86 -1.76
N ARG A 662 17.46 -26.46 -2.65
CA ARG A 662 18.42 -25.38 -2.38
C ARG A 662 17.93 -24.04 -2.93
N GLY A 663 17.25 -23.26 -2.09
CA GLY A 663 17.39 -21.80 -1.96
C GLY A 663 17.12 -20.85 -3.13
N GLU A 664 16.82 -21.32 -4.34
CA GLU A 664 16.49 -20.45 -5.48
C GLU A 664 15.00 -20.10 -5.45
N TRP A 665 14.67 -19.14 -4.59
CA TRP A 665 13.38 -18.46 -4.56
C TRP A 665 13.17 -17.71 -5.87
N TRP A 666 11.99 -17.86 -6.46
CA TRP A 666 11.64 -17.13 -7.67
C TRP A 666 11.44 -15.64 -7.38
N TYR A 667 12.41 -14.81 -7.79
CA TYR A 667 12.33 -13.36 -7.81
C TYR A 667 12.49 -12.86 -9.26
N PRO A 668 11.36 -12.60 -9.94
CA PRO A 668 11.36 -12.32 -11.37
C PRO A 668 12.17 -11.05 -11.71
N ARG A 669 13.01 -11.17 -12.72
CA ARG A 669 13.75 -10.15 -13.46
C ARG A 669 13.10 -9.92 -14.82
N ASN A 670 13.55 -8.90 -15.55
CA ASN A 670 13.02 -8.56 -16.88
C ASN A 670 11.49 -8.50 -16.93
N THR A 671 10.91 -7.89 -15.90
CA THR A 671 9.48 -7.96 -15.67
C THR A 671 8.73 -6.91 -16.45
N TYR A 672 7.53 -7.30 -16.83
CA TYR A 672 6.60 -6.38 -17.42
C TYR A 672 5.16 -6.73 -17.17
N TRP A 673 4.34 -5.69 -17.14
CA TRP A 673 2.94 -5.85 -16.88
C TRP A 673 2.15 -4.70 -17.50
N ARG A 674 0.87 -4.97 -17.72
CA ARG A 674 -0.12 -3.98 -18.11
C ARG A 674 -1.43 -4.31 -17.43
N LEU A 675 -2.00 -3.33 -16.75
CA LEU A 675 -3.38 -3.36 -16.26
C LEU A 675 -4.20 -2.42 -17.14
N GLN A 676 -5.28 -2.91 -17.72
CA GLN A 676 -6.23 -2.11 -18.47
C GLN A 676 -7.63 -2.38 -17.97
N GLY A 677 -8.49 -1.37 -17.97
CA GLY A 677 -9.88 -1.58 -17.65
C GLY A 677 -10.74 -0.39 -17.98
N GLN A 678 -12.00 -0.50 -17.61
CA GLN A 678 -13.02 0.52 -17.81
C GLN A 678 -14.08 0.41 -16.72
N PHE A 679 -14.48 1.57 -16.18
CA PHE A 679 -15.62 1.71 -15.30
C PHE A 679 -16.68 2.59 -15.96
N GLY A 680 -17.84 2.01 -16.29
CA GLY A 680 -18.83 2.64 -17.16
C GLY A 680 -18.21 3.08 -18.48
N ASP A 681 -18.09 4.38 -18.72
CA ASP A 681 -17.53 5.02 -19.91
C ASP A 681 -16.08 5.52 -19.72
N GLN A 682 -15.47 5.31 -18.55
CA GLN A 682 -14.14 5.82 -18.22
C GLN A 682 -13.07 4.72 -18.29
N PRO A 683 -12.26 4.65 -19.37
CA PRO A 683 -11.16 3.71 -19.47
C PRO A 683 -9.95 4.15 -18.62
N PHE A 684 -9.15 3.18 -18.22
CA PHE A 684 -7.85 3.40 -17.56
C PHE A 684 -6.83 2.37 -18.03
N HIS A 685 -5.56 2.74 -17.93
CA HIS A 685 -4.44 1.84 -18.19
C HIS A 685 -3.25 2.18 -17.30
N PHE A 686 -2.53 1.15 -16.87
CA PHE A 686 -1.30 1.25 -16.10
C PHE A 686 -0.30 0.22 -16.62
N GLY A 687 0.99 0.51 -16.44
CA GLY A 687 2.08 -0.25 -17.03
C GLY A 687 2.46 0.27 -18.43
N TRP A 688 3.59 -0.24 -18.91
CA TRP A 688 4.06 -0.41 -20.30
C TRP A 688 3.68 0.62 -21.42
N PRO A 689 4.61 1.31 -22.20
CA PRO A 689 6.07 1.10 -22.50
C PRO A 689 7.05 2.30 -22.31
N PRO A 690 8.38 2.13 -22.58
CA PRO A 690 8.94 2.92 -23.71
C PRO A 690 9.33 2.20 -25.03
N GLU A 691 9.82 0.94 -25.08
CA GLU A 691 10.32 0.31 -26.35
C GLU A 691 10.03 -1.22 -26.51
N GLN A 692 8.83 -1.70 -26.19
CA GLN A 692 8.51 -3.15 -26.03
C GLN A 692 8.53 -4.07 -27.26
N PRO A 693 8.70 -5.39 -27.05
CA PRO A 693 7.95 -6.40 -27.77
C PRO A 693 6.74 -6.90 -26.94
N VAL A 694 5.54 -6.52 -27.37
CA VAL A 694 4.20 -7.03 -26.96
C VAL A 694 3.87 -8.33 -27.69
N GLU A 695 4.88 -9.12 -28.04
CA GLU A 695 4.70 -10.29 -28.90
C GLU A 695 4.24 -11.53 -28.12
N ARG A 696 4.16 -11.43 -26.78
CA ARG A 696 3.74 -12.54 -25.91
C ARG A 696 2.25 -12.58 -25.60
N PHE A 697 1.46 -11.55 -25.94
CA PHE A 697 0.02 -11.52 -25.61
C PHE A 697 -0.84 -11.18 -26.83
N ARG A 698 -1.99 -11.85 -26.95
CA ARG A 698 -2.99 -11.57 -28.00
C ARG A 698 -4.36 -11.33 -27.36
N VAL A 699 -4.90 -10.16 -27.62
CA VAL A 699 -6.28 -9.82 -27.24
C VAL A 699 -7.26 -10.64 -28.08
N HIS A 700 -8.17 -11.33 -27.40
CA HIS A 700 -9.20 -12.13 -28.05
C HIS A 700 -10.14 -11.25 -28.89
N ALA A 701 -10.58 -11.74 -30.05
CA ALA A 701 -11.31 -10.95 -31.04
C ALA A 701 -12.60 -10.33 -30.50
N SER A 702 -13.28 -11.00 -29.57
CA SER A 702 -14.51 -10.52 -28.92
C SER A 702 -14.30 -9.38 -27.91
N ARG A 703 -13.05 -8.97 -27.64
CA ARG A 703 -12.68 -7.89 -26.72
C ARG A 703 -12.00 -6.70 -27.42
N ARG A 704 -12.03 -6.65 -28.76
CA ARG A 704 -11.34 -5.63 -29.58
C ARG A 704 -12.16 -4.35 -29.83
N GLU A 705 -13.37 -4.25 -29.30
CA GLU A 705 -14.24 -3.08 -29.48
C GLU A 705 -13.87 -1.91 -28.58
#